data_AF-A0A259LI02-F1
#
_entry.id   AF-A0A259LI02-F1
#
_cell.length_a   1.000
_cell.length_b   1.000
_cell.length_c   1.000
_cell.angle_alpha   90.00
_cell.angle_beta   90.00
_cell.angle_gamma   90.00
#
_symmetry.space_group_name_H-M   'P 1'
#
loop_
_entity.id
_entity.type
_entity.pdbx_description
1 polymer ?
#
loop_
_entity_poly.entity_id
_entity_poly.type
_entity_poly.pdbx_seq_one_letter_code
_entity_poly.pdbx_strand_id
1 'polypeptide(L)'
;MNRVLLAGLQAAIMIAVAITTTGAEHRLADFGKTEAARLMLGRAGLALPYALAGGAGLILLFAAAGAIAIRAVGWGVVTGSAVVIGIAVIFEGVRLAALAGRVPAGQSVLAYADPGTSVGAAIAFVCAMFALRVAIKGNAAFAAAAPRRIKGRRAIHGENDWMKMEAAGKLFGDAGGIVIGERYRVDRDSVAGIAFRADSRETWGSGGRSPLLCFDGSFGSSHGIVFAGSGGFKTTSVTIPSALKWGGGLVVLDPSSEVAPMVIGHRRKAGRKVVVLDPADAAGFNALDWIGRFGGTKEEDIVAVATWVMTDNARQASARDDFFRASAMQLLTALIADVCLSGHTEKKDQTLRQVRANLSEPEPKLRERLTRIYEQSGSDFVKENVAVFVNMTPETFSGVYANAVKETHWLSYPNYAALVSGDSFTTDELADGGTDIFIALDLKVLEAHPGLARVIIGALMNAIYNRNGEVKDRTLFLLDEVARLGFLRILETARDAGRKYGITMTLLFQSIGQMREAYGGRDASSKWFESASWISFAAINDPETADYISKRCGDTTVEVDQLSRSSQMSGSSRTRSKQLARRPLILPHEVLRMRADEQIVFTAGNPPLRCGRAIWFRRRDMRSCVGENRFHRKEAARGEAL
;
A
#
# COMPACT_ATOMS: atom_id res chain seq x y z
N MET A 1 9.97 15.72 -25.85
CA MET A 1 9.20 15.84 -27.11
C MET A 1 7.71 15.83 -26.79
N ASN A 2 6.95 16.87 -27.18
CA ASN A 2 5.54 17.01 -26.80
C ASN A 2 4.71 15.83 -27.35
N ARG A 3 3.83 15.22 -26.54
CA ARG A 3 3.01 14.06 -26.96
C ARG A 3 2.14 14.37 -28.17
N VAL A 4 1.74 15.64 -28.30
CA VAL A 4 0.96 16.16 -29.45
C VAL A 4 1.80 16.19 -30.73
N LEU A 5 3.08 16.58 -30.64
CA LEU A 5 3.98 16.59 -31.80
C LEU A 5 4.27 15.17 -32.31
N LEU A 6 4.44 14.22 -31.40
CA LEU A 6 4.58 12.81 -31.75
C LEU A 6 3.33 12.30 -32.49
N ALA A 7 2.14 12.53 -31.93
CA ALA A 7 0.86 12.17 -32.55
C ALA A 7 0.70 12.78 -33.96
N GLY A 8 1.03 14.07 -34.11
CA GLY A 8 0.96 14.78 -35.39
C GLY A 8 1.95 14.25 -36.43
N LEU A 9 3.18 13.91 -36.02
CA LEU A 9 4.20 13.36 -36.91
C LEU A 9 3.78 12.03 -37.53
N GLN A 10 3.16 11.13 -36.76
CA GLN A 10 2.71 9.84 -37.30
C GLN A 10 1.59 10.00 -38.32
N ALA A 11 0.62 10.87 -38.02
CA ALA A 11 -0.44 11.21 -38.97
C ALA A 11 0.14 11.80 -40.26
N ALA A 12 1.08 12.73 -40.16
CA ALA A 12 1.74 13.35 -41.30
C ALA A 12 2.48 12.32 -42.18
N ILE A 13 3.20 11.36 -41.58
CA ILE A 13 3.89 10.29 -42.33
C ILE A 13 2.87 9.45 -43.11
N MET A 14 1.76 9.04 -42.50
CA MET A 14 0.74 8.24 -43.19
C MET A 14 0.10 9.00 -44.35
N ILE A 15 -0.22 10.28 -44.15
CA ILE A 15 -0.78 11.15 -45.19
C ILE A 15 0.23 11.33 -46.34
N ALA A 16 1.51 11.56 -46.02
CA ALA A 16 2.57 11.69 -47.02
C ALA A 16 2.76 10.40 -47.84
N VAL A 17 2.69 9.23 -47.19
CA VAL A 17 2.73 7.94 -47.90
C VAL A 17 1.55 7.81 -48.85
N ALA A 18 0.33 8.12 -48.41
CA ALA A 18 -0.86 8.05 -49.28
C ALA A 18 -0.74 9.00 -50.49
N ILE A 19 -0.28 10.23 -50.29
CA ILE A 19 -0.15 11.22 -51.38
C ILE A 19 0.96 10.82 -52.37
N THR A 20 2.15 10.46 -51.88
CA THR A 20 3.31 10.19 -52.76
C THR A 20 3.18 8.90 -53.57
N THR A 21 2.33 7.98 -53.12
CA THR A 21 2.08 6.70 -53.80
C THR A 21 0.83 6.72 -54.69
N THR A 22 0.08 7.83 -54.70
CA THR A 22 -1.02 8.05 -55.64
C THR A 22 -0.50 8.01 -57.08
N GLY A 23 -1.27 7.47 -58.04
CA GLY A 23 -0.80 7.26 -59.42
C GLY A 23 0.03 5.98 -59.61
N ALA A 24 0.03 5.08 -58.61
CA ALA A 24 0.68 3.77 -58.73
C ALA A 24 -0.09 2.83 -59.68
N GLU A 25 -1.39 3.07 -59.90
CA GLU A 25 -2.23 2.33 -60.83
C GLU A 25 -1.70 2.34 -62.27
N HIS A 26 -1.18 3.48 -62.74
CA HIS A 26 -0.59 3.59 -64.08
C HIS A 26 0.73 2.81 -64.16
N ARG A 27 1.60 3.03 -63.18
CA ARG A 27 2.92 2.36 -63.11
C ARG A 27 2.81 0.85 -62.97
N LEU A 28 1.84 0.35 -62.21
CA LEU A 28 1.64 -1.09 -62.02
C LEU A 28 0.93 -1.74 -63.21
N ALA A 29 -0.04 -1.04 -63.83
CA ALA A 29 -0.72 -1.56 -65.01
C ALA A 29 0.25 -1.82 -66.18
N ASP A 30 1.30 -1.01 -66.33
CA ASP A 30 2.30 -1.17 -67.41
C ASP A 30 3.09 -2.49 -67.36
N PHE A 31 3.16 -3.13 -66.18
CA PHE A 31 3.79 -4.45 -66.03
C PHE A 31 2.90 -5.62 -66.51
N GLY A 32 1.62 -5.36 -66.80
CA GLY A 32 0.68 -6.36 -67.29
C GLY A 32 0.91 -6.71 -68.76
N LYS A 33 1.29 -7.96 -69.04
CA LYS A 33 1.47 -8.50 -70.40
C LYS A 33 0.16 -8.88 -71.10
N THR A 34 -0.93 -9.02 -70.35
CA THR A 34 -2.28 -9.33 -70.85
C THR A 34 -3.28 -8.30 -70.33
N GLU A 35 -4.40 -8.11 -71.03
CA GLU A 35 -5.43 -7.12 -70.65
C GLU A 35 -6.01 -7.40 -69.25
N ALA A 36 -6.26 -8.67 -68.94
CA ALA A 36 -6.66 -9.10 -67.60
C ALA A 36 -5.60 -8.78 -66.54
N ALA A 37 -4.31 -8.95 -66.84
CA ALA A 37 -3.22 -8.62 -65.92
C ALA A 37 -3.09 -7.10 -65.71
N ARG A 38 -3.27 -6.29 -66.76
CA ARG A 38 -3.26 -4.81 -66.65
C ARG A 38 -4.38 -4.31 -65.75
N LEU A 39 -5.60 -4.84 -65.91
CA LEU A 39 -6.74 -4.49 -65.06
C LEU A 39 -6.52 -4.91 -63.60
N MET A 40 -5.97 -6.10 -63.36
CA MET A 40 -5.67 -6.59 -62.01
C MET A 40 -4.59 -5.73 -61.33
N LEU A 41 -3.51 -5.41 -62.03
CA LEU A 41 -2.41 -4.60 -61.51
C LEU A 41 -2.81 -3.12 -61.33
N GLY A 42 -3.65 -2.58 -62.21
CA GLY A 42 -4.23 -1.24 -62.05
C GLY A 42 -5.08 -1.15 -60.79
N ARG A 43 -5.96 -2.14 -60.54
CA ARG A 43 -6.75 -2.21 -59.29
C ARG A 43 -5.87 -2.37 -58.04
N ALA A 44 -4.80 -3.15 -58.14
CA ALA A 44 -3.82 -3.26 -57.06
C ALA A 44 -3.13 -1.91 -56.79
N GLY A 45 -2.83 -1.13 -57.84
CA GLY A 45 -2.27 0.21 -57.71
C GLY A 45 -3.23 1.24 -57.13
N LEU A 46 -4.54 1.13 -57.36
CA LEU A 46 -5.55 1.96 -56.69
C LEU A 46 -5.67 1.66 -55.19
N ALA A 47 -5.47 0.40 -54.79
CA ALA A 47 -5.48 0.01 -53.38
C ALA A 47 -4.19 0.41 -52.64
N LEU A 48 -3.08 0.52 -53.38
CA LEU A 48 -1.72 0.63 -52.84
C LEU A 48 -1.50 1.83 -51.90
N PRO A 49 -1.97 3.06 -52.20
CA PRO A 49 -1.68 4.21 -51.36
C PRO A 49 -2.27 4.10 -49.96
N TYR A 50 -3.51 3.61 -49.89
CA TYR A 50 -4.24 3.41 -48.65
C TYR A 50 -3.67 2.22 -47.86
N ALA A 51 -3.30 1.15 -48.56
CA ALA A 51 -2.69 -0.03 -47.96
C ALA A 51 -1.29 0.26 -47.39
N LEU A 52 -0.44 1.00 -48.13
CA LEU A 52 0.90 1.39 -47.68
C LEU A 52 0.83 2.37 -46.50
N ALA A 53 -0.08 3.34 -46.53
CA ALA A 53 -0.29 4.25 -45.42
C ALA A 53 -0.76 3.49 -44.16
N GLY A 54 -1.71 2.57 -44.30
CA GLY A 54 -2.13 1.68 -43.20
C GLY A 54 -0.99 0.79 -42.71
N GLY A 55 -0.15 0.26 -43.61
CA GLY A 55 1.03 -0.53 -43.27
C GLY A 55 2.08 0.27 -42.50
N ALA A 56 2.37 1.51 -42.93
CA ALA A 56 3.28 2.42 -42.23
C ALA A 56 2.77 2.73 -40.81
N GLY A 57 1.46 2.99 -40.67
CA GLY A 57 0.82 3.16 -39.36
C GLY A 57 1.01 1.94 -38.45
N LEU A 58 0.84 0.73 -38.99
CA LEU A 58 1.04 -0.51 -38.24
C LEU A 58 2.50 -0.68 -37.80
N ILE A 59 3.47 -0.45 -38.70
CA ILE A 59 4.91 -0.53 -38.41
C ILE A 59 5.27 0.43 -37.27
N LEU A 60 4.77 1.67 -37.32
CA LEU A 60 5.02 2.67 -36.28
C LEU A 60 4.44 2.25 -34.92
N LEU A 61 3.26 1.62 -34.89
CA LEU A 61 2.68 1.09 -33.63
C LEU A 61 3.56 0.00 -33.02
N PHE A 62 4.04 -0.96 -33.82
CA PHE A 62 4.90 -2.03 -33.33
C PHE A 62 6.30 -1.53 -32.96
N ALA A 63 6.85 -0.56 -33.69
CA ALA A 63 8.13 0.08 -33.36
C ALA A 63 8.07 0.87 -32.04
N ALA A 64 6.89 1.44 -31.72
CA ALA A 64 6.66 2.14 -30.46
C ALA A 64 6.20 1.22 -29.31
N ALA A 65 6.06 -0.08 -29.53
CA ALA A 65 5.63 -1.00 -28.49
C ALA A 65 6.63 -1.00 -27.31
N GLY A 66 6.13 -0.77 -26.09
CA GLY A 66 6.93 -0.59 -24.88
C GLY A 66 7.25 0.87 -24.54
N ALA A 67 7.04 1.83 -25.45
CA ALA A 67 7.30 3.24 -25.17
C ALA A 67 6.22 3.90 -24.29
N ILE A 68 6.61 4.90 -23.49
CA ILE A 68 5.66 5.71 -22.67
C ILE A 68 4.63 6.42 -23.57
N ALA A 69 5.05 6.84 -24.76
CA ALA A 69 4.23 7.59 -25.70
C ALA A 69 3.31 6.68 -26.55
N ILE A 70 3.23 5.38 -26.31
CA ILE A 70 2.46 4.44 -27.16
C ILE A 70 1.00 4.83 -27.36
N ARG A 71 0.34 5.40 -26.33
CA ARG A 71 -1.05 5.88 -26.47
C ARG A 71 -1.15 7.10 -27.39
N ALA A 72 -0.16 7.99 -27.35
CA ALA A 72 -0.09 9.13 -28.27
C ALA A 72 0.17 8.66 -29.70
N VAL A 73 1.04 7.64 -29.87
CA VAL A 73 1.28 6.97 -31.15
C VAL A 73 -0.01 6.34 -31.69
N GLY A 74 -0.76 5.65 -30.82
CA GLY A 74 -2.09 5.12 -31.13
C GLY A 74 -3.04 6.17 -31.68
N TRP A 75 -3.19 7.31 -30.98
CA TRP A 75 -4.02 8.42 -31.45
C TRP A 75 -3.52 9.06 -32.76
N GLY A 76 -2.20 9.15 -32.95
CA GLY A 76 -1.60 9.62 -34.20
C GLY A 76 -1.97 8.73 -35.38
N VAL A 77 -1.87 7.41 -35.23
CA VAL A 77 -2.24 6.44 -36.29
C VAL A 77 -3.74 6.39 -36.52
N VAL A 78 -4.59 6.51 -35.49
CA VAL A 78 -6.06 6.66 -35.66
C VAL A 78 -6.37 7.88 -36.52
N THR A 79 -5.75 9.02 -36.21
CA THR A 79 -5.95 10.28 -36.95
C THR A 79 -5.46 10.14 -38.39
N GLY A 80 -4.25 9.60 -38.59
CA GLY A 80 -3.70 9.32 -39.91
C GLY A 80 -4.59 8.42 -40.76
N SER A 81 -5.06 7.30 -40.20
CA SER A 81 -5.96 6.38 -40.91
C SER A 81 -7.30 7.01 -41.25
N ALA A 82 -7.87 7.83 -40.36
CA ALA A 82 -9.12 8.54 -40.64
C ALA A 82 -8.97 9.51 -41.82
N VAL A 83 -7.85 10.26 -41.88
CA VAL A 83 -7.56 11.16 -43.02
C VAL A 83 -7.34 10.37 -44.30
N VAL A 84 -6.57 9.27 -44.26
CA VAL A 84 -6.33 8.40 -45.43
C VAL A 84 -7.63 7.82 -45.99
N ILE A 85 -8.54 7.36 -45.12
CA ILE A 85 -9.88 6.89 -45.52
C ILE A 85 -10.69 8.05 -46.11
N GLY A 86 -10.62 9.25 -45.52
CA GLY A 86 -11.26 10.45 -46.04
C GLY A 86 -10.79 10.80 -47.45
N ILE A 87 -9.47 10.74 -47.71
CA ILE A 87 -8.88 10.94 -49.04
C ILE A 87 -9.45 9.91 -50.03
N ALA A 88 -9.51 8.63 -49.64
CA ALA A 88 -10.07 7.57 -50.47
C ALA A 88 -11.54 7.84 -50.86
N VAL A 89 -12.36 8.24 -49.88
CA VAL A 89 -13.78 8.57 -50.09
C VAL A 89 -13.93 9.79 -50.99
N ILE A 90 -13.12 10.82 -50.81
CA ILE A 90 -13.17 12.04 -51.63
C ILE A 90 -12.79 11.72 -53.08
N PHE A 91 -11.66 11.04 -53.31
CA PHE A 91 -11.22 10.70 -54.66
C PHE A 91 -12.19 9.77 -55.37
N GLU A 92 -12.73 8.78 -54.66
CA GLU A 92 -13.76 7.91 -55.22
C GLU A 92 -15.06 8.66 -55.49
N GLY A 93 -15.45 9.58 -54.61
CA GLY A 93 -16.61 10.45 -54.80
C GLY A 93 -16.48 11.34 -56.03
N VAL A 94 -15.31 11.93 -56.28
CA VAL A 94 -15.03 12.72 -57.49
C VAL A 94 -15.11 11.83 -58.75
N ARG A 95 -14.55 10.62 -58.70
CA ARG A 95 -14.63 9.65 -59.81
C ARG A 95 -16.07 9.27 -60.12
N LEU A 96 -16.85 8.94 -59.09
CA LEU A 96 -18.26 8.57 -59.21
C LEU A 96 -19.14 9.74 -59.69
N ALA A 97 -18.87 10.97 -59.23
CA ALA A 97 -19.57 12.17 -59.71
C ALA A 97 -19.33 12.43 -61.20
N ALA A 98 -18.10 12.19 -61.69
CA ALA A 98 -17.79 12.29 -63.12
C ALA A 98 -18.47 11.19 -63.97
N LEU A 99 -18.75 10.03 -63.36
CA LEU A 99 -19.46 8.90 -63.98
C LEU A 99 -20.99 9.03 -63.92
N ALA A 100 -21.52 9.86 -63.02
CA ALA A 100 -22.96 9.95 -62.74
C ALA A 100 -23.81 10.25 -63.99
N GLY A 101 -23.31 11.07 -64.92
CA GLY A 101 -24.00 11.37 -66.18
C GLY A 101 -24.03 10.24 -67.21
N ARG A 102 -23.34 9.12 -66.95
CA ARG A 102 -23.23 7.94 -67.84
C ARG A 102 -23.88 6.69 -67.26
N VAL A 103 -24.48 6.78 -66.06
CA VAL A 103 -25.13 5.65 -65.40
C VAL A 103 -26.56 5.48 -65.93
N PRO A 104 -26.97 4.27 -66.37
CA PRO A 104 -28.33 4.02 -66.84
C PRO A 104 -29.40 4.34 -65.78
N ALA A 105 -30.55 4.86 -66.23
CA ALA A 105 -31.67 5.18 -65.35
C ALA A 105 -32.13 3.94 -64.57
N GLY A 106 -32.15 4.03 -63.24
CA GLY A 106 -32.53 2.93 -62.33
C GLY A 106 -31.36 2.23 -61.62
N GLN A 107 -30.11 2.56 -61.93
CA GLN A 107 -28.94 2.03 -61.21
C GLN A 107 -28.31 3.10 -60.31
N SER A 108 -27.86 2.69 -59.12
CA SER A 108 -27.15 3.57 -58.20
C SER A 108 -25.71 3.80 -58.66
N VAL A 109 -25.25 5.05 -58.62
CA VAL A 109 -23.85 5.42 -58.92
C VAL A 109 -22.87 4.68 -58.00
N LEU A 110 -23.28 4.34 -56.77
CA LEU A 110 -22.48 3.57 -55.82
C LEU A 110 -22.21 2.13 -56.27
N ALA A 111 -23.02 1.57 -57.17
CA ALA A 111 -22.79 0.23 -57.72
C ALA A 111 -21.52 0.14 -58.59
N TYR A 112 -21.00 1.30 -59.02
CA TYR A 112 -19.78 1.43 -59.82
C TYR A 112 -18.55 1.74 -58.99
N ALA A 113 -18.64 1.69 -57.65
CA ALA A 113 -17.51 1.95 -56.76
C ALA A 113 -16.33 1.02 -57.06
N ASP A 114 -15.11 1.58 -57.10
CA ASP A 114 -13.93 0.80 -57.47
C ASP A 114 -13.57 -0.19 -56.34
N PRO A 115 -13.49 -1.49 -56.65
CA PRO A 115 -13.14 -2.49 -55.64
C PRO A 115 -11.73 -2.29 -55.07
N GLY A 116 -10.77 -1.77 -55.85
CA GLY A 116 -9.39 -1.54 -55.39
C GLY A 116 -9.31 -0.44 -54.33
N THR A 117 -9.95 0.70 -54.58
CA THR A 117 -10.06 1.80 -53.59
C THR A 117 -10.80 1.33 -52.33
N SER A 118 -11.87 0.55 -52.50
CA SER A 118 -12.63 -0.04 -51.39
C SER A 118 -11.79 -0.99 -50.53
N VAL A 119 -10.98 -1.85 -51.16
CA VAL A 119 -10.05 -2.76 -50.46
C VAL A 119 -8.97 -1.98 -49.72
N GLY A 120 -8.38 -0.96 -50.35
CA GLY A 120 -7.38 -0.10 -49.72
C GLY A 120 -7.93 0.64 -48.49
N ALA A 121 -9.12 1.22 -48.60
CA ALA A 121 -9.80 1.88 -47.50
C ALA A 121 -10.15 0.90 -46.36
N ALA A 122 -10.57 -0.32 -46.68
CA ALA A 122 -10.84 -1.36 -45.70
C ALA A 122 -9.58 -1.77 -44.92
N ILE A 123 -8.42 -1.88 -45.58
CA ILE A 123 -7.14 -2.15 -44.91
C ILE A 123 -6.78 -1.02 -43.94
N ALA A 124 -6.91 0.24 -44.38
CA ALA A 124 -6.68 1.41 -43.53
C ALA A 124 -7.64 1.43 -42.32
N PHE A 125 -8.90 1.02 -42.52
CA PHE A 125 -9.90 0.90 -41.45
C PHE A 125 -9.55 -0.18 -40.43
N VAL A 126 -9.09 -1.36 -40.85
CA VAL A 126 -8.62 -2.41 -39.94
C VAL A 126 -7.41 -1.91 -39.13
N CYS A 127 -6.48 -1.18 -39.76
CA CYS A 127 -5.38 -0.53 -39.05
C CYS A 127 -5.88 0.51 -38.04
N ALA A 128 -6.88 1.33 -38.40
CA ALA A 128 -7.50 2.29 -37.49
C ALA A 128 -8.14 1.62 -36.27
N MET A 129 -8.83 0.49 -36.45
CA MET A 129 -9.42 -0.29 -35.37
C MET A 129 -8.36 -0.84 -34.40
N PHE A 130 -7.25 -1.35 -34.92
CA PHE A 130 -6.13 -1.79 -34.09
C PHE A 130 -5.44 -0.61 -33.38
N ALA A 131 -5.21 0.50 -34.09
CA ALA A 131 -4.64 1.73 -33.55
C ALA A 131 -5.51 2.31 -32.42
N LEU A 132 -6.83 2.29 -32.57
CA LEU A 132 -7.78 2.71 -31.55
C LEU A 132 -7.69 1.83 -30.30
N ARG A 133 -7.57 0.51 -30.50
CA ARG A 133 -7.30 -0.43 -29.40
C ARG A 133 -5.98 -0.09 -28.68
N VAL A 134 -4.93 0.28 -29.41
CA VAL A 134 -3.64 0.73 -28.83
C VAL A 134 -3.75 2.08 -28.13
N ALA A 135 -4.52 3.03 -28.68
CA ALA A 135 -4.74 4.35 -28.10
C ALA A 135 -5.44 4.26 -26.73
N ILE A 136 -6.41 3.34 -26.60
CA ILE A 136 -7.17 3.10 -25.36
C ILE A 136 -6.37 2.23 -24.38
N LYS A 137 -5.85 1.07 -24.82
CA LYS A 137 -5.23 0.07 -23.93
C LYS A 137 -3.72 0.25 -23.74
N GLY A 138 -3.07 1.11 -24.52
CA GLY A 138 -1.61 1.27 -24.52
C GLY A 138 -0.88 -0.04 -24.86
N ASN A 139 0.22 -0.31 -24.14
CA ASN A 139 1.03 -1.52 -24.33
C ASN A 139 0.25 -2.83 -24.14
N ALA A 140 -0.85 -2.82 -23.37
CA ALA A 140 -1.71 -4.00 -23.20
C ALA A 140 -2.52 -4.37 -24.47
N ALA A 141 -2.48 -3.55 -25.52
CA ALA A 141 -3.09 -3.89 -26.80
C ALA A 141 -2.30 -4.97 -27.58
N PHE A 142 -0.99 -5.05 -27.36
CA PHE A 142 -0.11 -6.04 -27.99
C PHE A 142 -0.23 -7.39 -27.28
N ALA A 143 0.11 -8.46 -28.00
CA ALA A 143 0.14 -9.79 -27.40
C ALA A 143 1.14 -9.82 -26.24
N ALA A 144 0.66 -10.14 -25.04
CA ALA A 144 1.54 -10.35 -23.90
C ALA A 144 2.41 -11.59 -24.19
N ALA A 145 3.71 -11.51 -23.92
CA ALA A 145 4.61 -12.66 -23.97
C ALA A 145 4.31 -13.73 -22.89
N ALA A 146 3.33 -13.46 -22.02
CA ALA A 146 2.90 -14.39 -20.98
C ALA A 146 2.01 -15.51 -21.57
N PRO A 147 2.21 -16.77 -21.16
CA PRO A 147 1.42 -17.89 -21.65
C PRO A 147 -0.05 -17.74 -21.27
N ARG A 148 -0.95 -18.19 -22.16
CA ARG A 148 -2.40 -17.99 -22.00
C ARG A 148 -2.91 -18.83 -20.84
N ARG A 149 -3.54 -18.19 -19.85
CA ARG A 149 -4.19 -18.88 -18.73
C ARG A 149 -5.47 -19.58 -19.18
N ILE A 150 -5.66 -20.81 -18.73
CA ILE A 150 -6.82 -21.65 -19.00
C ILE A 150 -7.73 -21.68 -17.77
N LYS A 151 -9.05 -21.71 -17.98
CA LYS A 151 -10.09 -21.75 -16.94
C LYS A 151 -11.09 -22.88 -17.19
N GLY A 152 -11.85 -23.24 -16.17
CA GLY A 152 -12.90 -24.27 -16.26
C GLY A 152 -12.35 -25.68 -16.44
N ARG A 153 -13.08 -26.57 -17.13
CA ARG A 153 -12.77 -28.01 -17.22
C ARG A 153 -11.37 -28.35 -17.76
N ARG A 154 -10.71 -27.42 -18.45
CA ARG A 154 -9.34 -27.60 -18.99
C ARG A 154 -8.24 -27.13 -18.00
N ALA A 155 -8.59 -26.55 -16.86
CA ALA A 155 -7.64 -26.04 -15.88
C ALA A 155 -7.19 -27.11 -14.87
N ILE A 156 -6.46 -28.12 -15.36
CA ILE A 156 -6.03 -29.29 -14.57
C ILE A 156 -5.13 -28.98 -13.36
N HIS A 157 -4.49 -27.82 -13.33
CA HIS A 157 -3.59 -27.37 -12.25
C HIS A 157 -4.17 -26.21 -11.43
N GLY A 158 -5.49 -26.00 -11.50
CA GLY A 158 -6.18 -24.89 -10.86
C GLY A 158 -6.36 -23.69 -11.78
N GLU A 159 -7.26 -22.80 -11.37
CA GLU A 159 -7.69 -21.61 -12.11
C GLU A 159 -7.51 -20.31 -11.33
N ASN A 160 -6.55 -20.28 -10.39
CA ASN A 160 -6.23 -19.07 -9.64
C ASN A 160 -5.96 -17.91 -10.60
N ASP A 161 -6.56 -16.76 -10.29
CA ASP A 161 -6.40 -15.54 -11.05
C ASP A 161 -6.46 -14.34 -10.10
N TRP A 162 -6.06 -13.18 -10.60
CA TRP A 162 -6.14 -11.95 -9.82
C TRP A 162 -7.59 -11.51 -9.62
N MET A 163 -7.86 -10.90 -8.47
CA MET A 163 -9.14 -10.23 -8.21
C MET A 163 -9.44 -9.21 -9.30
N LYS A 164 -10.67 -9.26 -9.83
CA LYS A 164 -11.16 -8.25 -10.79
C LYS A 164 -11.32 -6.91 -10.06
N MET A 165 -10.98 -5.80 -10.73
CA MET A 165 -11.10 -4.45 -10.14
C MET A 165 -12.53 -4.11 -9.72
N GLU A 166 -13.54 -4.63 -10.43
CA GLU A 166 -14.96 -4.49 -10.04
C GLU A 166 -15.26 -5.18 -8.69
N ALA A 167 -14.72 -6.39 -8.48
CA ALA A 167 -14.86 -7.09 -7.21
C ALA A 167 -14.09 -6.37 -6.10
N ALA A 168 -12.89 -5.85 -6.40
CA ALA A 168 -12.13 -5.03 -5.46
C ALA A 168 -12.90 -3.77 -5.04
N GLY A 169 -13.61 -3.13 -5.97
CA GLY A 169 -14.46 -1.97 -5.69
C GLY A 169 -15.74 -2.27 -4.91
N LYS A 170 -16.17 -3.53 -4.84
CA LYS A 170 -17.27 -3.97 -3.96
C LYS A 170 -16.78 -4.30 -2.56
N LEU A 171 -15.56 -4.82 -2.45
CA LEU A 171 -14.93 -5.17 -1.18
C LEU A 171 -14.35 -3.94 -0.46
N PHE A 172 -13.83 -2.99 -1.22
CA PHE A 172 -13.24 -1.75 -0.75
C PHE A 172 -13.96 -0.57 -1.41
N GLY A 173 -14.54 0.30 -0.58
CA GLY A 173 -15.18 1.53 -1.03
C GLY A 173 -14.18 2.50 -1.66
N ASP A 174 -14.69 3.58 -2.24
CA ASP A 174 -13.88 4.64 -2.86
C ASP A 174 -13.63 5.84 -1.94
N ALA A 175 -14.32 5.92 -0.81
CA ALA A 175 -14.21 6.98 0.19
C ALA A 175 -14.38 6.43 1.61
N GLY A 176 -13.71 7.09 2.57
CA GLY A 176 -13.80 6.78 4.01
C GLY A 176 -13.04 5.51 4.40
N GLY A 177 -12.41 5.52 5.57
CA GLY A 177 -11.73 4.34 6.11
C GLY A 177 -10.21 4.31 5.84
N ILE A 178 -9.62 3.13 6.03
CA ILE A 178 -8.18 2.87 5.85
C ILE A 178 -7.89 2.77 4.36
N VAL A 179 -6.96 3.56 3.85
CA VAL A 179 -6.61 3.55 2.42
C VAL A 179 -5.65 2.40 2.15
N ILE A 180 -6.13 1.37 1.45
CA ILE A 180 -5.31 0.23 1.05
C ILE A 180 -4.53 0.56 -0.21
N GLY A 181 -5.15 1.21 -1.20
CA GLY A 181 -4.51 1.46 -2.49
C GLY A 181 -5.41 2.19 -3.49
N GLU A 182 -5.10 2.00 -4.76
CA GLU A 182 -5.86 2.56 -5.89
C GLU A 182 -6.36 1.44 -6.81
N ARG A 183 -7.60 1.60 -7.30
CA ARG A 183 -8.34 0.61 -8.08
C ARG A 183 -7.87 0.55 -9.55
N TYR A 184 -6.61 0.21 -9.76
CA TYR A 184 -6.05 -0.07 -11.09
C TYR A 184 -4.86 -1.03 -11.03
N ARG A 185 -4.50 -1.58 -12.20
CA ARG A 185 -3.40 -2.54 -12.38
C ARG A 185 -2.17 -1.83 -12.94
N VAL A 186 -1.12 -1.69 -12.13
CA VAL A 186 0.13 -1.03 -12.53
C VAL A 186 0.84 -1.85 -13.62
N ASP A 187 0.88 -3.18 -13.47
CA ASP A 187 1.43 -4.12 -14.45
C ASP A 187 0.74 -4.11 -15.83
N ARG A 188 -0.45 -3.52 -15.93
CA ARG A 188 -1.19 -3.36 -17.20
C ARG A 188 -1.16 -1.92 -17.71
N ASP A 189 -0.51 -1.01 -17.00
CA ASP A 189 -0.37 0.37 -17.43
C ASP A 189 0.77 0.54 -18.44
N SER A 190 0.73 1.63 -19.19
CA SER A 190 1.78 2.07 -20.11
C SER A 190 3.17 2.17 -19.47
N VAL A 191 3.25 2.38 -18.15
CA VAL A 191 4.49 2.53 -17.39
C VAL A 191 5.02 1.22 -16.79
N ALA A 192 4.34 0.09 -16.99
CA ALA A 192 4.67 -1.19 -16.35
C ALA A 192 6.14 -1.63 -16.51
N GLY A 193 6.76 -1.31 -17.66
CA GLY A 193 8.15 -1.68 -17.98
C GLY A 193 9.22 -0.72 -17.47
N ILE A 194 8.86 0.31 -16.70
CA ILE A 194 9.77 1.39 -16.27
C ILE A 194 9.80 1.42 -14.75
N ALA A 195 10.92 1.82 -14.15
CA ALA A 195 10.99 2.04 -12.71
C ALA A 195 10.15 3.26 -12.28
N PHE A 196 9.50 3.17 -11.12
CA PHE A 196 8.79 4.31 -10.54
C PHE A 196 9.78 5.32 -9.95
N ARG A 197 9.54 6.61 -10.20
CA ARG A 197 10.32 7.73 -9.64
C ARG A 197 9.39 8.82 -9.12
N ALA A 198 9.56 9.18 -7.85
CA ALA A 198 8.74 10.20 -7.19
C ALA A 198 8.93 11.59 -7.81
N ASP A 199 10.14 11.92 -8.25
CA ASP A 199 10.53 13.19 -8.88
C ASP A 199 10.14 13.28 -10.36
N SER A 200 9.92 12.16 -11.04
CA SER A 200 9.58 12.13 -12.47
C SER A 200 8.12 11.74 -12.72
N ARG A 201 7.29 12.75 -12.98
CA ARG A 201 5.85 12.62 -13.26
C ARG A 201 5.53 11.70 -14.44
N GLU A 202 6.46 11.56 -15.39
CA GLU A 202 6.29 10.69 -16.56
C GLU A 202 6.22 9.20 -16.18
N THR A 203 6.82 8.83 -15.06
CA THR A 203 6.85 7.44 -14.55
C THR A 203 5.59 7.05 -13.78
N TRP A 204 4.70 8.00 -13.49
CA TRP A 204 3.53 7.76 -12.63
C TRP A 204 2.43 6.98 -13.37
N GLY A 205 2.25 7.20 -14.68
CA GLY A 205 1.15 6.56 -15.40
C GLY A 205 -0.22 7.01 -14.90
N SER A 206 -1.12 6.07 -14.62
CA SER A 206 -2.54 6.31 -14.31
C SER A 206 -2.81 6.57 -12.83
N GLY A 207 -1.94 6.14 -11.93
CA GLY A 207 -2.19 6.32 -10.50
C GLY A 207 -2.13 7.78 -10.08
N GLY A 208 -2.88 8.09 -9.03
CA GLY A 208 -3.27 9.44 -8.66
C GLY A 208 -4.60 9.90 -9.28
N ARG A 209 -5.10 9.19 -10.31
CA ARG A 209 -6.38 9.48 -10.98
C ARG A 209 -7.43 8.38 -10.77
N SER A 210 -6.98 7.17 -10.47
CA SER A 210 -7.85 6.03 -10.21
C SER A 210 -8.60 6.22 -8.88
N PRO A 211 -9.82 5.67 -8.74
CA PRO A 211 -10.53 5.61 -7.46
C PRO A 211 -9.69 4.92 -6.38
N LEU A 212 -9.88 5.30 -5.12
CA LEU A 212 -9.23 4.63 -4.00
C LEU A 212 -9.86 3.26 -3.74
N LEU A 213 -9.12 2.45 -3.00
CA LEU A 213 -9.60 1.24 -2.33
C LEU A 213 -9.48 1.51 -0.84
N CYS A 214 -10.60 1.82 -0.21
CA CYS A 214 -10.70 2.13 1.20
C CYS A 214 -11.42 1.01 1.96
N PHE A 215 -10.84 0.59 3.07
CA PHE A 215 -11.39 -0.39 3.97
C PHE A 215 -12.01 0.29 5.18
N ASP A 216 -13.32 0.13 5.33
CA ASP A 216 -14.14 0.70 6.39
C ASP A 216 -14.12 -0.10 7.70
N GLY A 217 -13.42 -1.23 7.74
CA GLY A 217 -13.42 -2.13 8.89
C GLY A 217 -14.68 -2.98 9.02
N SER A 218 -15.50 -3.09 7.97
CA SER A 218 -16.80 -3.81 8.01
C SER A 218 -16.68 -5.33 8.15
N PHE A 219 -15.57 -5.94 7.70
CA PHE A 219 -15.38 -7.39 7.71
C PHE A 219 -14.10 -7.82 8.43
N GLY A 220 -13.99 -9.13 8.69
CA GLY A 220 -12.82 -9.75 9.35
C GLY A 220 -12.62 -9.25 10.77
N SER A 221 -11.38 -9.11 11.21
CA SER A 221 -11.01 -8.50 12.49
C SER A 221 -11.01 -6.97 12.48
N SER A 222 -11.28 -6.32 11.34
CA SER A 222 -10.97 -4.91 11.05
C SER A 222 -9.47 -4.56 11.00
N HIS A 223 -8.55 -5.44 11.39
CA HIS A 223 -7.12 -5.13 11.39
C HIS A 223 -6.47 -5.34 10.02
N GLY A 224 -5.43 -4.55 9.73
CA GLY A 224 -4.60 -4.63 8.54
C GLY A 224 -3.12 -4.77 8.87
N ILE A 225 -2.38 -5.46 8.01
CA ILE A 225 -0.92 -5.56 8.11
C ILE A 225 -0.30 -5.14 6.79
N VAL A 226 0.73 -4.29 6.85
CA VAL A 226 1.47 -3.82 5.67
C VAL A 226 2.93 -4.21 5.81
N PHE A 227 3.43 -4.98 4.84
CA PHE A 227 4.84 -5.24 4.65
C PHE A 227 5.34 -4.40 3.48
N ALA A 228 6.26 -3.49 3.75
CA ALA A 228 6.94 -2.73 2.71
C ALA A 228 8.39 -2.47 3.09
N GLY A 229 9.34 -2.80 2.22
CA GLY A 229 10.76 -2.55 2.47
C GLY A 229 11.08 -1.07 2.71
N SER A 230 12.31 -0.78 3.12
CA SER A 230 12.80 0.60 3.22
C SER A 230 12.63 1.35 1.88
N GLY A 231 12.16 2.60 1.93
CA GLY A 231 11.79 3.35 0.73
C GLY A 231 10.51 2.87 0.03
N GLY A 232 9.78 1.91 0.60
CA GLY A 232 8.53 1.36 0.06
C GLY A 232 7.30 2.26 0.20
N PHE A 233 7.49 3.55 0.49
CA PHE A 233 6.42 4.56 0.62
C PHE A 233 5.35 4.20 1.66
N LYS A 234 5.70 3.58 2.79
CA LYS A 234 4.76 3.26 3.89
C LYS A 234 3.95 4.47 4.33
N THR A 235 4.64 5.50 4.83
CA THR A 235 4.02 6.75 5.30
C THR A 235 3.27 7.45 4.18
N THR A 236 3.89 7.51 3.01
CA THR A 236 3.38 8.23 1.84
C THR A 236 2.13 7.60 1.21
N SER A 237 1.95 6.28 1.28
CA SER A 237 0.83 5.62 0.59
C SER A 237 -0.15 4.91 1.50
N VAL A 238 0.14 4.77 2.80
CA VAL A 238 -0.76 4.15 3.78
C VAL A 238 -1.06 5.14 4.90
N THR A 239 -0.06 5.61 5.65
CA THR A 239 -0.26 6.41 6.86
C THR A 239 -0.92 7.75 6.57
N ILE A 240 -0.35 8.57 5.68
CA ILE A 240 -0.91 9.88 5.31
C ILE A 240 -2.29 9.73 4.66
N PRO A 241 -2.49 8.90 3.61
CA PRO A 241 -3.81 8.73 3.02
C PRO A 241 -4.87 8.25 4.01
N SER A 242 -4.52 7.31 4.91
CA SER A 242 -5.46 6.81 5.92
C SER A 242 -5.78 7.87 6.97
N ALA A 243 -4.80 8.63 7.45
CA ALA A 243 -5.04 9.73 8.38
C ALA A 243 -5.95 10.82 7.79
N LEU A 244 -5.87 11.06 6.47
CA LEU A 244 -6.75 12.01 5.79
C LEU A 244 -8.17 11.48 5.53
N LYS A 245 -8.36 10.15 5.42
CA LYS A 245 -9.66 9.55 5.04
C LYS A 245 -10.40 8.88 6.20
N TRP A 246 -9.71 8.55 7.29
CA TRP A 246 -10.31 7.93 8.46
C TRP A 246 -11.21 8.92 9.19
N GLY A 247 -12.48 8.58 9.44
CA GLY A 247 -13.44 9.50 10.06
C GLY A 247 -13.39 9.55 11.59
N GLY A 248 -13.02 8.43 12.23
CA GLY A 248 -13.04 8.26 13.69
C GLY A 248 -11.73 8.62 14.39
N GLY A 249 -11.63 8.19 15.65
CA GLY A 249 -10.44 8.32 16.51
C GLY A 249 -9.18 7.81 15.83
N LEU A 250 -8.05 8.48 16.02
CA LEU A 250 -6.79 8.12 15.37
C LEU A 250 -5.63 8.17 16.36
N VAL A 251 -4.91 7.08 16.52
CA VAL A 251 -3.65 7.02 17.26
C VAL A 251 -2.55 6.61 16.27
N VAL A 252 -1.56 7.47 16.07
CA VAL A 252 -0.46 7.21 15.11
C VAL A 252 0.87 7.14 15.84
N LEU A 253 1.59 6.03 15.71
CA LEU A 253 3.02 5.97 16.03
C LEU A 253 3.82 6.42 14.80
N ASP A 254 4.60 7.49 14.95
CA ASP A 254 5.37 8.08 13.86
C ASP A 254 6.84 8.29 14.26
N PRO A 255 7.70 7.30 14.00
CA PRO A 255 9.13 7.40 14.31
C PRO A 255 9.90 8.46 13.55
N SER A 256 9.30 9.00 12.47
CA SER A 256 9.89 10.02 11.62
C SER A 256 9.33 11.40 11.89
N SER A 257 8.44 11.57 12.87
CA SER A 257 7.77 12.83 13.26
C SER A 257 7.39 13.71 12.05
N GLU A 258 6.91 13.11 10.97
CA GLU A 258 6.55 13.79 9.71
C GLU A 258 5.04 13.81 9.46
N VAL A 259 4.28 12.90 10.06
CA VAL A 259 2.85 12.70 9.80
C VAL A 259 2.03 13.83 10.40
N ALA A 260 2.25 14.16 11.67
CA ALA A 260 1.43 15.15 12.36
C ALA A 260 1.44 16.53 11.66
N PRO A 261 2.60 17.14 11.32
CA PRO A 261 2.63 18.41 10.59
C PRO A 261 1.90 18.35 9.23
N MET A 262 1.92 17.20 8.57
CA MET A 262 1.30 17.00 7.27
C MET A 262 -0.22 16.90 7.33
N VAL A 263 -0.82 16.39 8.41
CA VAL A 263 -2.28 16.12 8.45
C VAL A 263 -3.05 16.92 9.49
N ILE A 264 -2.39 17.51 10.49
CA ILE A 264 -3.05 18.19 11.62
C ILE A 264 -4.03 19.29 11.19
N GLY A 265 -3.67 20.08 10.17
CA GLY A 265 -4.55 21.13 9.65
C GLY A 265 -5.83 20.58 9.04
N HIS A 266 -5.77 19.42 8.38
CA HIS A 266 -6.95 18.75 7.85
C HIS A 266 -7.83 18.17 8.96
N ARG A 267 -7.21 17.52 9.96
CA ARG A 267 -7.92 16.92 11.10
C ARG A 267 -8.64 17.97 11.96
N ARG A 268 -7.97 19.09 12.28
CA ARG A 268 -8.56 20.20 13.04
C ARG A 268 -9.72 20.87 12.29
N LYS A 269 -9.61 21.04 10.96
CA LYS A 269 -10.72 21.55 10.13
C LYS A 269 -11.95 20.65 10.12
N ALA A 270 -11.78 19.36 10.38
CA ALA A 270 -12.87 18.41 10.57
C ALA A 270 -13.45 18.43 12.01
N GLY A 271 -13.08 19.41 12.85
CA GLY A 271 -13.59 19.57 14.21
C GLY A 271 -12.95 18.64 15.26
N ARG A 272 -11.82 18.02 14.93
CA ARG A 272 -11.18 17.02 15.79
C ARG A 272 -10.16 17.66 16.74
N LYS A 273 -10.10 17.16 17.98
CA LYS A 273 -9.04 17.51 18.94
C LYS A 273 -7.77 16.75 18.54
N VAL A 274 -6.67 17.45 18.26
CA VAL A 274 -5.40 16.83 17.86
C VAL A 274 -4.34 17.11 18.89
N VAL A 275 -3.79 16.05 19.47
CA VAL A 275 -2.68 16.07 20.43
C VAL A 275 -1.44 15.43 19.79
N VAL A 276 -0.28 16.06 19.98
CA VAL A 276 1.00 15.52 19.54
C VAL A 276 1.84 15.27 20.77
N LEU A 277 2.22 14.01 20.99
CA LEU A 277 3.13 13.58 22.04
C LEU A 277 4.55 13.60 21.47
N ASP A 278 5.26 14.69 21.72
CA ASP A 278 6.64 14.92 21.28
C ASP A 278 7.49 15.29 22.50
N PRO A 279 8.61 14.62 22.78
CA PRO A 279 9.53 15.00 23.86
C PRO A 279 10.07 16.44 23.79
N ALA A 280 9.97 17.11 22.64
CA ALA A 280 10.33 18.52 22.51
C ALA A 280 9.20 19.47 22.97
N ASP A 281 7.98 18.98 23.15
CA ASP A 281 6.80 19.73 23.57
C ASP A 281 6.32 19.27 24.97
N ALA A 282 5.49 20.08 25.62
CA ALA A 282 5.03 19.84 26.99
C ALA A 282 3.73 18.99 27.07
N ALA A 283 3.17 18.56 25.94
CA ALA A 283 1.90 17.86 25.91
C ALA A 283 2.01 16.39 26.36
N GLY A 284 1.15 15.97 27.29
CA GLY A 284 1.14 14.61 27.82
C GLY A 284 -0.17 14.23 28.49
N PHE A 285 -0.27 12.99 28.95
CA PHE A 285 -1.41 12.48 29.70
C PHE A 285 -0.93 11.61 30.84
N ASN A 286 -1.77 11.34 31.84
CA ASN A 286 -1.42 10.44 32.91
C ASN A 286 -1.73 9.00 32.49
N ALA A 287 -0.70 8.19 32.27
CA ALA A 287 -0.84 6.79 31.85
C ALA A 287 -1.49 5.88 32.91
N LEU A 288 -1.76 6.38 34.12
CA LEU A 288 -2.44 5.69 35.21
C LEU A 288 -3.90 6.15 35.41
N ASP A 289 -4.38 7.14 34.65
CA ASP A 289 -5.69 7.79 34.89
C ASP A 289 -6.92 6.88 34.69
N TRP A 290 -6.76 5.77 33.98
CA TRP A 290 -7.80 4.81 33.63
C TRP A 290 -7.93 3.64 34.63
N ILE A 291 -6.97 3.48 35.56
CA ILE A 291 -6.91 2.35 36.49
C ILE A 291 -8.20 2.24 37.31
N GLY A 292 -8.87 1.09 37.18
CA GLY A 292 -10.11 0.75 37.88
C GLY A 292 -11.34 1.58 37.50
N ARG A 293 -11.34 2.26 36.34
CA ARG A 293 -12.44 3.14 35.96
C ARG A 293 -13.53 2.46 35.11
N PHE A 294 -13.24 1.33 34.45
CA PHE A 294 -14.20 0.63 33.58
C PHE A 294 -13.93 -0.88 33.51
N GLY A 295 -14.65 -1.69 34.29
CA GLY A 295 -14.65 -3.16 34.17
C GLY A 295 -13.46 -3.93 34.75
N GLY A 296 -12.23 -3.43 34.64
CA GLY A 296 -11.02 -4.06 35.21
C GLY A 296 -10.90 -3.84 36.72
N THR A 297 -10.32 -4.81 37.43
CA THR A 297 -9.87 -4.58 38.81
C THR A 297 -8.65 -3.66 38.79
N LYS A 298 -8.49 -2.82 39.82
CA LYS A 298 -7.34 -1.90 39.88
C LYS A 298 -6.03 -2.68 39.86
N GLU A 299 -6.03 -3.84 40.49
CA GLU A 299 -4.91 -4.77 40.62
C GLU A 299 -4.45 -5.30 39.26
N GLU A 300 -5.38 -5.76 38.41
CA GLU A 300 -5.06 -6.25 37.05
C GLU A 300 -4.52 -5.12 36.16
N ASP A 301 -5.13 -3.94 36.25
CA ASP A 301 -4.72 -2.76 35.49
C ASP A 301 -3.30 -2.32 35.87
N ILE A 302 -2.95 -2.34 37.16
CA ILE A 302 -1.59 -2.05 37.65
C ILE A 302 -0.57 -3.04 37.08
N VAL A 303 -0.89 -4.34 37.10
CA VAL A 303 -0.02 -5.38 36.53
C VAL A 303 0.17 -5.15 35.04
N ALA A 304 -0.87 -4.76 34.30
CA ALA A 304 -0.77 -4.44 32.88
C ALA A 304 0.23 -3.29 32.62
N VAL A 305 0.16 -2.20 33.39
CA VAL A 305 1.11 -1.08 33.27
C VAL A 305 2.55 -1.54 33.51
N ALA A 306 2.79 -2.34 34.56
CA ALA A 306 4.11 -2.89 34.85
C ALA A 306 4.67 -3.71 33.68
N THR A 307 3.82 -4.50 33.00
CA THR A 307 4.24 -5.29 31.81
C THR A 307 4.58 -4.42 30.59
N TRP A 308 4.04 -3.20 30.50
CA TRP A 308 4.37 -2.29 29.39
C TRP A 308 5.71 -1.58 29.63
N VAL A 309 5.97 -1.20 30.88
CA VAL A 309 7.25 -0.61 31.32
C VAL A 309 8.39 -1.61 31.12
N MET A 310 8.19 -2.86 31.55
CA MET A 310 9.19 -3.92 31.41
C MET A 310 9.25 -4.44 29.98
N THR A 311 10.42 -4.41 29.36
CA THR A 311 10.59 -4.88 27.98
C THR A 311 10.74 -6.40 27.94
N ASP A 312 9.86 -7.10 27.21
CA ASP A 312 9.94 -8.55 26.96
C ASP A 312 10.94 -8.82 25.83
N ASN A 313 12.09 -9.38 26.18
CA ASN A 313 13.00 -9.96 25.19
C ASN A 313 12.66 -11.44 25.04
N ALA A 314 11.99 -11.81 23.94
CA ALA A 314 11.60 -13.18 23.63
C ALA A 314 12.77 -14.14 23.31
N ARG A 315 14.04 -13.75 23.56
CA ARG A 315 15.21 -14.60 23.31
C ARG A 315 15.87 -15.01 24.62
N GLN A 316 16.17 -16.32 24.71
CA GLN A 316 17.19 -16.99 25.52
C GLN A 316 17.81 -16.12 26.64
N ALA A 317 16.99 -15.65 27.57
CA ALA A 317 17.49 -15.16 28.83
C ALA A 317 17.90 -16.38 29.66
N SER A 318 19.00 -16.28 30.41
CA SER A 318 19.31 -17.33 31.37
C SER A 318 18.19 -17.38 32.41
N ALA A 319 17.94 -18.54 33.02
CA ALA A 319 16.92 -18.65 34.08
C ALA A 319 17.14 -17.65 35.23
N ARG A 320 18.40 -17.23 35.44
CA ARG A 320 18.78 -16.18 36.39
C ARG A 320 18.30 -14.80 35.95
N ASP A 321 18.51 -14.43 34.69
CA ASP A 321 18.08 -13.14 34.16
C ASP A 321 16.56 -13.02 34.16
N ASP A 322 15.86 -14.11 33.83
CA ASP A 322 14.40 -14.20 33.91
C ASP A 322 13.89 -14.01 35.34
N PHE A 323 14.55 -14.61 36.33
CA PHE A 323 14.20 -14.42 37.74
C PHE A 323 14.32 -12.95 38.16
N PHE A 324 15.43 -12.27 37.84
CA PHE A 324 15.62 -10.86 38.23
C PHE A 324 14.66 -9.94 37.48
N ARG A 325 14.36 -10.25 36.22
CA ARG A 325 13.40 -9.50 35.41
C ARG A 325 11.97 -9.64 35.94
N ALA A 326 11.54 -10.85 36.27
CA ALA A 326 10.23 -11.10 36.87
C ALA A 326 10.10 -10.43 38.24
N SER A 327 11.14 -10.51 39.07
CA SER A 327 11.19 -9.84 40.38
C SER A 327 11.17 -8.31 40.25
N ALA A 328 11.86 -7.75 39.25
CA ALA A 328 11.85 -6.31 38.98
C ALA A 328 10.46 -5.84 38.52
N MET A 329 9.77 -6.62 37.70
CA MET A 329 8.38 -6.37 37.34
C MET A 329 7.48 -6.39 38.58
N GLN A 330 7.65 -7.36 39.48
CA GLN A 330 6.89 -7.42 40.74
C GLN A 330 7.17 -6.21 41.65
N LEU A 331 8.42 -5.74 41.73
CA LEU A 331 8.78 -4.53 42.47
C LEU A 331 8.08 -3.29 41.87
N LEU A 332 8.04 -3.18 40.54
CA LEU A 332 7.31 -2.10 39.87
C LEU A 332 5.81 -2.18 40.13
N THR A 333 5.20 -3.36 40.03
CA THR A 333 3.79 -3.59 40.38
C THR A 333 3.50 -3.12 41.81
N ALA A 334 4.35 -3.49 42.77
CA ALA A 334 4.20 -3.09 44.16
C ALA A 334 4.25 -1.56 44.34
N LEU A 335 5.17 -0.87 43.67
CA LEU A 335 5.30 0.59 43.76
C LEU A 335 4.19 1.35 43.02
N ILE A 336 3.72 0.84 41.88
CA ILE A 336 2.55 1.41 41.19
C ILE A 336 1.31 1.21 42.06
N ALA A 337 1.16 0.03 42.69
CA ALA A 337 0.06 -0.26 43.59
C ALA A 337 0.08 0.62 44.84
N ASP A 338 1.24 0.88 45.44
CA ASP A 338 1.36 1.86 46.54
C ASP A 338 0.86 3.24 46.08
N VAL A 339 1.37 3.75 44.96
CA VAL A 339 0.97 5.07 44.45
C VAL A 339 -0.55 5.16 44.18
N CYS A 340 -1.15 4.09 43.64
CA CYS A 340 -2.56 4.12 43.25
C CYS A 340 -3.54 3.74 44.38
N LEU A 341 -3.14 2.86 45.30
CA LEU A 341 -4.06 2.15 46.22
C LEU A 341 -3.78 2.37 47.70
N SER A 342 -2.57 2.76 48.12
CA SER A 342 -2.26 2.84 49.56
C SER A 342 -2.92 4.03 50.26
N GLY A 343 -3.42 5.02 49.50
CA GLY A 343 -3.99 6.26 50.02
C GLY A 343 -2.95 7.27 50.51
N HIS A 344 -1.65 6.94 50.42
CA HIS A 344 -0.56 7.83 50.83
C HIS A 344 -0.22 8.92 49.79
N THR A 345 -0.65 8.75 48.54
CA THR A 345 -0.36 9.67 47.44
C THR A 345 -1.63 10.41 47.04
N GLU A 346 -1.57 11.75 46.96
CA GLU A 346 -2.68 12.55 46.46
C GLU A 346 -3.01 12.18 45.01
N LYS A 347 -4.30 12.23 44.64
CA LYS A 347 -4.78 11.81 43.30
C LYS A 347 -4.04 12.50 42.14
N LYS A 348 -3.64 13.77 42.32
CA LYS A 348 -2.90 14.55 41.31
C LYS A 348 -1.47 14.01 41.07
N ASP A 349 -0.89 13.38 42.08
CA ASP A 349 0.49 12.87 42.08
C ASP A 349 0.54 11.36 41.76
N GLN A 350 -0.61 10.73 41.49
CA GLN A 350 -0.71 9.33 41.07
C GLN A 350 -0.22 9.14 39.63
N THR A 351 1.09 9.23 39.44
CA THR A 351 1.75 9.24 38.13
C THR A 351 2.94 8.28 38.09
N LEU A 352 3.32 7.85 36.89
CA LEU A 352 4.55 7.05 36.71
C LEU A 352 5.81 7.82 37.11
N ARG A 353 5.80 9.14 37.01
CA ARG A 353 6.90 9.98 37.52
C ARG A 353 7.05 9.87 39.03
N GLN A 354 5.95 9.81 39.78
CA GLN A 354 5.98 9.60 41.24
C GLN A 354 6.48 8.19 41.58
N VAL A 355 6.05 7.16 40.84
CA VAL A 355 6.57 5.79 40.98
C VAL A 355 8.09 5.76 40.78
N ARG A 356 8.59 6.44 39.74
CA ARG A 356 10.04 6.55 39.49
C ARG A 356 10.75 7.29 40.62
N ALA A 357 10.19 8.37 41.16
CA ALA A 357 10.76 9.08 42.30
C ALA A 357 10.91 8.17 43.53
N ASN A 358 9.89 7.37 43.83
CA ASN A 358 9.92 6.39 44.93
C ASN A 358 10.98 5.30 44.67
N LEU A 359 11.05 4.76 43.46
CA LEU A 359 12.06 3.76 43.08
C LEU A 359 13.48 4.32 43.05
N SER A 360 13.66 5.63 42.91
CA SER A 360 14.99 6.26 42.83
C SER A 360 15.62 6.51 44.21
N GLU A 361 14.91 6.19 45.29
CA GLU A 361 15.48 6.26 46.63
C GLU A 361 16.69 5.31 46.76
N PRO A 362 17.71 5.69 47.56
CA PRO A 362 18.82 4.79 47.87
C PRO A 362 18.31 3.47 48.42
N GLU A 363 18.97 2.37 48.07
CA GLU A 363 18.50 1.01 48.37
C GLU A 363 18.06 0.80 49.84
N PRO A 364 18.81 1.24 50.87
CA PRO A 364 18.38 1.07 52.26
C PRO A 364 17.07 1.81 52.56
N LYS A 365 16.92 3.03 52.04
CA LYS A 365 15.73 3.85 52.21
C LYS A 365 14.52 3.26 51.47
N LEU A 366 14.74 2.72 50.27
CA LEU A 366 13.68 2.03 49.54
C LEU A 366 13.20 0.79 50.30
N ARG A 367 14.11 0.03 50.92
CA ARG A 367 13.73 -1.12 51.76
C ARG A 367 12.90 -0.69 52.97
N GLU A 368 13.33 0.36 53.67
CA GLU A 368 12.54 0.95 54.77
C GLU A 368 11.15 1.40 54.30
N ARG A 369 11.06 2.02 53.11
CA ARG A 369 9.79 2.38 52.50
C ARG A 369 8.92 1.15 52.24
N LEU A 370 9.47 0.08 51.66
CA LEU A 370 8.73 -1.16 51.41
C LEU A 370 8.22 -1.78 52.71
N THR A 371 9.04 -1.83 53.76
CA THR A 371 8.60 -2.27 55.10
C THR A 371 7.46 -1.40 55.63
N ARG A 372 7.57 -0.08 55.50
CA ARG A 372 6.50 0.85 55.90
C ARG A 372 5.21 0.64 55.11
N ILE A 373 5.29 0.44 53.79
CA ILE A 373 4.13 0.15 52.95
C ILE A 373 3.46 -1.14 53.41
N TYR A 374 4.23 -2.18 53.70
CA TYR A 374 3.71 -3.46 54.21
C TYR A 374 2.97 -3.29 55.55
N GLU A 375 3.50 -2.47 56.46
CA GLU A 375 2.88 -2.25 57.78
C GLU A 375 1.64 -1.33 57.73
N GLN A 376 1.67 -0.29 56.89
CA GLN A 376 0.70 0.80 56.93
C GLN A 376 -0.37 0.75 55.83
N SER A 377 -0.16 0.01 54.74
CA SER A 377 -1.12 -0.03 53.63
C SER A 377 -2.47 -0.63 54.05
N GLY A 378 -3.56 0.01 53.64
CA GLY A 378 -4.92 -0.51 53.79
C GLY A 378 -5.30 -1.58 52.73
N SER A 379 -4.45 -1.84 51.74
CA SER A 379 -4.71 -2.79 50.66
C SER A 379 -3.91 -4.09 50.84
N ASP A 380 -4.61 -5.22 50.92
CA ASP A 380 -4.01 -6.56 51.02
C ASP A 380 -3.15 -6.89 49.79
N PHE A 381 -3.61 -6.50 48.59
CA PHE A 381 -2.85 -6.66 47.35
C PHE A 381 -1.47 -5.97 47.41
N VAL A 382 -1.43 -4.74 47.93
CA VAL A 382 -0.15 -4.02 48.10
C VAL A 382 0.75 -4.75 49.09
N LYS A 383 0.20 -5.21 50.23
CA LYS A 383 0.95 -5.93 51.26
C LYS A 383 1.56 -7.22 50.72
N GLU A 384 0.76 -8.04 50.03
CA GLU A 384 1.21 -9.31 49.45
C GLU A 384 2.33 -9.11 48.42
N ASN A 385 2.20 -8.11 47.54
CA ASN A 385 3.22 -7.82 46.53
C ASN A 385 4.53 -7.30 47.14
N VAL A 386 4.45 -6.57 48.26
CA VAL A 386 5.63 -5.99 48.95
C VAL A 386 6.32 -7.01 49.87
N ALA A 387 5.58 -7.94 50.47
CA ALA A 387 6.08 -8.89 51.47
C ALA A 387 7.32 -9.68 51.01
N VAL A 388 7.37 -10.05 49.73
CA VAL A 388 8.50 -10.79 49.12
C VAL A 388 9.81 -10.01 49.22
N PHE A 389 9.77 -8.68 49.19
CA PHE A 389 10.96 -7.83 49.24
C PHE A 389 11.41 -7.50 50.67
N VAL A 390 10.49 -7.50 51.64
CA VAL A 390 10.82 -7.22 53.06
C VAL A 390 11.82 -8.25 53.60
N ASN A 391 11.59 -9.54 53.28
CA ASN A 391 12.43 -10.65 53.74
C ASN A 391 13.56 -11.02 52.76
N MET A 392 13.72 -10.29 51.65
CA MET A 392 14.74 -10.59 50.65
C MET A 392 16.15 -10.24 51.15
N THR A 393 17.14 -11.07 50.82
CA THR A 393 18.55 -10.76 51.15
C THR A 393 19.01 -9.49 50.41
N PRO A 394 19.88 -8.66 51.01
CA PRO A 394 20.39 -7.45 50.37
C PRO A 394 20.96 -7.70 48.97
N GLU A 395 21.77 -8.74 48.80
CA GLU A 395 22.44 -9.03 47.53
C GLU A 395 21.45 -9.36 46.41
N THR A 396 20.38 -10.09 46.74
CA THR A 396 19.32 -10.43 45.78
C THR A 396 18.51 -9.18 45.46
N PHE A 397 18.17 -8.38 46.47
CA PHE A 397 17.40 -7.15 46.31
C PHE A 397 18.15 -6.12 45.44
N SER A 398 19.46 -5.95 45.62
CA SER A 398 20.29 -5.08 44.77
C SER A 398 20.18 -5.46 43.29
N GLY A 399 20.17 -6.75 42.96
CA GLY A 399 19.99 -7.24 41.58
C GLY A 399 18.59 -6.93 41.01
N VAL A 400 17.54 -7.05 41.83
CA VAL A 400 16.17 -6.70 41.45
C VAL A 400 16.02 -5.20 41.24
N TYR A 401 16.52 -4.41 42.20
CA TYR A 401 16.52 -2.95 42.18
C TYR A 401 17.24 -2.41 40.93
N ALA A 402 18.44 -2.92 40.63
CA ALA A 402 19.21 -2.49 39.46
C ALA A 402 18.44 -2.71 38.14
N ASN A 403 17.74 -3.84 38.00
CA ASN A 403 16.92 -4.11 36.82
C ASN A 403 15.70 -3.19 36.73
N ALA A 404 14.98 -2.97 37.84
CA ALA A 404 13.85 -2.05 37.86
C ALA A 404 14.26 -0.61 37.54
N VAL A 405 15.39 -0.13 38.08
CA VAL A 405 15.95 1.20 37.80
C VAL A 405 16.36 1.33 36.33
N LYS A 406 16.97 0.29 35.74
CA LYS A 406 17.35 0.27 34.33
C LYS A 406 16.14 0.44 33.41
N GLU A 407 15.09 -0.36 33.58
CA GLU A 407 13.90 -0.34 32.72
C GLU A 407 13.07 0.95 32.89
N THR A 408 13.15 1.60 34.05
CA THR A 408 12.47 2.87 34.33
C THR A 408 13.35 4.10 34.16
N HIS A 409 14.61 3.94 33.75
CA HIS A 409 15.56 5.07 33.68
C HIS A 409 15.04 6.21 32.81
N TRP A 410 14.29 5.91 31.74
CA TRP A 410 13.74 6.91 30.85
C TRP A 410 12.73 7.86 31.52
N LEU A 411 12.04 7.42 32.60
CA LEU A 411 11.15 8.28 33.40
C LEU A 411 11.92 9.35 34.21
N SER A 412 13.24 9.23 34.30
CA SER A 412 14.09 10.23 34.95
C SER A 412 14.21 11.50 34.10
N TYR A 413 14.12 11.38 32.77
CA TYR A 413 14.13 12.53 31.88
C TYR A 413 12.79 13.28 31.98
N PRO A 414 12.79 14.57 32.38
CA PRO A 414 11.55 15.34 32.57
C PRO A 414 10.63 15.36 31.34
N ASN A 415 11.23 15.49 30.15
CA ASN A 415 10.49 15.51 28.89
C ASN A 415 9.80 14.18 28.56
N TYR A 416 10.44 13.03 28.78
CA TYR A 416 9.79 11.74 28.55
C TYR A 416 8.74 11.42 29.61
N ALA A 417 9.00 11.77 30.86
CA ALA A 417 8.02 11.61 31.93
C ALA A 417 6.77 12.46 31.71
N ALA A 418 6.93 13.69 31.22
CA ALA A 418 5.81 14.59 30.92
C ALA A 418 4.78 13.95 29.97
N LEU A 419 5.22 13.15 28.99
CA LEU A 419 4.35 12.48 28.02
C LEU A 419 3.35 11.49 28.68
N VAL A 420 3.76 10.84 29.78
CA VAL A 420 3.01 9.77 30.47
C VAL A 420 2.57 10.14 31.89
N SER A 421 2.86 11.36 32.33
CA SER A 421 2.52 11.90 33.64
C SER A 421 2.00 13.35 33.56
N GLY A 422 1.49 13.74 32.39
CA GLY A 422 0.92 15.06 32.13
C GLY A 422 -0.60 15.08 32.26
N ASP A 423 -1.22 16.21 31.92
CA ASP A 423 -2.65 16.50 32.11
C ASP A 423 -3.30 17.20 30.90
N SER A 424 -2.66 17.17 29.72
CA SER A 424 -3.15 17.86 28.51
C SER A 424 -4.44 17.26 27.93
N PHE A 425 -4.68 15.98 28.20
CA PHE A 425 -5.93 15.29 27.92
C PHE A 425 -6.06 14.09 28.85
N THR A 426 -7.27 13.58 28.98
CA THR A 426 -7.56 12.34 29.72
C THR A 426 -7.82 11.19 28.76
N THR A 427 -7.53 9.96 29.18
CA THR A 427 -7.82 8.77 28.37
C THR A 427 -9.31 8.59 28.08
N ASP A 428 -10.20 9.18 28.89
CA ASP A 428 -11.64 9.17 28.67
C ASP A 428 -12.05 9.87 27.37
N GLU A 429 -11.32 10.91 26.96
CA GLU A 429 -11.59 11.67 25.74
C GLU A 429 -11.35 10.85 24.46
N LEU A 430 -10.70 9.69 24.55
CA LEU A 430 -10.55 8.77 23.42
C LEU A 430 -11.85 8.06 23.06
N ALA A 431 -12.70 7.79 24.05
CA ALA A 431 -13.92 7.02 23.85
C ALA A 431 -15.00 7.77 23.07
N ASP A 432 -14.91 9.11 23.06
CA ASP A 432 -15.76 9.97 22.26
C ASP A 432 -15.43 9.91 20.76
N GLY A 433 -14.28 9.34 20.37
CA GLY A 433 -13.88 9.20 18.97
C GLY A 433 -13.49 10.51 18.27
N GLY A 434 -13.57 11.65 18.95
CA GLY A 434 -13.22 12.98 18.44
C GLY A 434 -11.75 13.38 18.61
N THR A 435 -10.95 12.55 19.28
CA THR A 435 -9.55 12.82 19.62
C THR A 435 -8.60 12.06 18.71
N ASP A 436 -7.58 12.76 18.21
CA ASP A 436 -6.45 12.22 17.47
C ASP A 436 -5.16 12.42 18.25
N ILE A 437 -4.35 11.37 18.36
CA ILE A 437 -3.08 11.37 19.07
C ILE A 437 -1.98 10.95 18.11
N PHE A 438 -0.96 11.80 17.98
CA PHE A 438 0.25 11.49 17.22
C PHE A 438 1.42 11.31 18.18
N ILE A 439 2.02 10.13 18.19
CA ILE A 439 3.17 9.76 19.01
C ILE A 439 4.43 9.98 18.17
N ALA A 440 5.04 11.15 18.32
CA ALA A 440 6.18 11.62 17.54
C ALA A 440 7.50 11.30 18.26
N LEU A 441 7.79 10.02 18.46
CA LEU A 441 9.01 9.54 19.12
C LEU A 441 10.04 9.12 18.08
N ASP A 442 11.17 9.80 18.00
CA ASP A 442 12.19 9.46 17.01
C ASP A 442 12.69 8.00 17.15
N LEU A 443 13.21 7.45 16.05
CA LEU A 443 13.66 6.06 16.03
C LEU A 443 14.74 5.77 17.08
N LYS A 444 15.60 6.74 17.40
CA LYS A 444 16.69 6.57 18.38
C LYS A 444 16.14 6.47 19.80
N VAL A 445 15.14 7.27 20.15
CA VAL A 445 14.41 7.21 21.41
C VAL A 445 13.65 5.88 21.49
N LEU A 446 13.00 5.46 20.42
CA LEU A 446 12.25 4.21 20.38
C LEU A 446 13.15 2.98 20.53
N GLU A 447 14.36 3.00 19.95
CA GLU A 447 15.36 1.93 20.12
C GLU A 447 16.00 1.93 21.51
N ALA A 448 16.28 3.12 22.08
CA ALA A 448 16.90 3.24 23.40
C ALA A 448 15.92 2.96 24.55
N HIS A 449 14.66 3.37 24.39
CA HIS A 449 13.64 3.38 25.43
C HIS A 449 12.27 2.91 24.91
N PRO A 450 12.15 1.66 24.41
CA PRO A 450 10.89 1.15 23.86
C PRO A 450 9.75 1.11 24.90
N GLY A 451 10.08 1.03 26.20
CA GLY A 451 9.13 1.14 27.31
C GLY A 451 8.25 2.40 27.26
N LEU A 452 8.78 3.53 26.80
CA LEU A 452 8.02 4.78 26.67
C LEU A 452 6.83 4.62 25.70
N ALA A 453 7.10 4.14 24.48
CA ALA A 453 6.06 3.94 23.48
C ALA A 453 5.09 2.80 23.87
N ARG A 454 5.61 1.74 24.50
CA ARG A 454 4.79 0.63 25.02
C ARG A 454 3.79 1.11 26.06
N VAL A 455 4.21 1.95 27.01
CA VAL A 455 3.32 2.53 28.02
C VAL A 455 2.26 3.42 27.39
N ILE A 456 2.65 4.30 26.45
CA ILE A 456 1.70 5.19 25.77
C ILE A 456 0.66 4.36 25.01
N ILE A 457 1.09 3.46 24.12
CA ILE A 457 0.18 2.66 23.28
C ILE A 457 -0.67 1.74 24.15
N GLY A 458 -0.06 1.11 25.16
CA GLY A 458 -0.76 0.24 26.10
C GLY A 458 -1.86 0.97 26.85
N ALA A 459 -1.56 2.12 27.44
CA ALA A 459 -2.54 2.91 28.20
C ALA A 459 -3.69 3.39 27.30
N LEU A 460 -3.41 3.96 26.13
CA LEU A 460 -4.43 4.45 25.21
C LEU A 460 -5.32 3.32 24.67
N MET A 461 -4.72 2.15 24.36
CA MET A 461 -5.46 0.99 23.88
C MET A 461 -6.31 0.35 24.99
N ASN A 462 -5.76 0.24 26.20
CA ASN A 462 -6.48 -0.37 27.32
C ASN A 462 -7.62 0.52 27.83
N ALA A 463 -7.45 1.85 27.78
CA ALA A 463 -8.54 2.79 28.08
C ALA A 463 -9.77 2.61 27.17
N ILE A 464 -9.57 2.20 25.92
CA ILE A 464 -10.64 1.87 24.98
C ILE A 464 -11.16 0.45 25.26
N TYR A 465 -10.27 -0.52 25.46
CA TYR A 465 -10.62 -1.92 25.69
C TYR A 465 -11.48 -2.12 26.95
N ASN A 466 -11.12 -1.47 28.05
CA ASN A 466 -11.79 -1.57 29.35
C ASN A 466 -13.25 -1.04 29.32
N ARG A 467 -13.60 -0.21 28.33
CA ARG A 467 -14.98 0.28 28.12
C ARG A 467 -15.92 -0.77 27.56
N ASN A 468 -15.45 -1.98 27.29
CA ASN A 468 -16.29 -3.12 26.91
C ASN A 468 -17.21 -2.88 25.69
N GLY A 469 -16.73 -2.07 24.73
CA GLY A 469 -17.49 -1.71 23.53
C GLY A 469 -18.38 -0.47 23.67
N GLU A 470 -18.44 0.16 24.85
CA GLU A 470 -19.12 1.44 25.09
C GLU A 470 -18.29 2.64 24.58
N VAL A 471 -18.05 2.65 23.27
CA VAL A 471 -17.35 3.74 22.57
C VAL A 471 -18.21 4.23 21.41
N LYS A 472 -18.21 5.55 21.16
CA LYS A 472 -19.08 6.15 20.13
C LYS A 472 -18.66 5.73 18.73
N ASP A 473 -17.37 5.78 18.47
CA ASP A 473 -16.75 5.48 17.18
C ASP A 473 -15.52 4.60 17.35
N ARG A 474 -15.11 3.95 16.25
CA ARG A 474 -13.89 3.16 16.24
C ARG A 474 -12.64 4.04 16.23
N THR A 475 -11.63 3.60 16.97
CA THR A 475 -10.30 4.21 16.98
C THR A 475 -9.32 3.36 16.18
N LEU A 476 -8.65 4.02 15.22
CA LEU A 476 -7.62 3.42 14.40
C LEU A 476 -6.23 3.65 15.01
N PHE A 477 -5.55 2.57 15.34
CA PHE A 477 -4.14 2.56 15.70
C PHE A 477 -3.31 2.31 14.44
N LEU A 478 -2.74 3.37 13.87
CA LEU A 478 -1.74 3.31 12.80
C LEU A 478 -0.35 3.23 13.43
N LEU A 479 0.18 2.02 13.56
CA LEU A 479 1.47 1.81 14.21
C LEU A 479 2.56 1.61 13.16
N ASP A 480 3.29 2.69 12.85
CA ASP A 480 4.47 2.60 12.00
C ASP A 480 5.63 1.98 12.76
N GLU A 481 6.40 1.14 12.08
CA GLU A 481 7.56 0.46 12.65
C GLU A 481 7.29 -0.30 13.98
N VAL A 482 6.11 -0.94 14.09
CA VAL A 482 5.65 -1.63 15.31
C VAL A 482 6.63 -2.68 15.85
N ALA A 483 7.48 -3.26 15.00
CA ALA A 483 8.53 -4.20 15.41
C ALA A 483 9.47 -3.63 16.48
N ARG A 484 9.62 -2.30 16.56
CA ARG A 484 10.44 -1.61 17.56
C ARG A 484 9.86 -1.63 18.98
N LEU A 485 8.57 -1.90 19.13
CA LEU A 485 7.94 -2.06 20.44
C LEU A 485 8.27 -3.41 21.10
N GLY A 486 8.75 -4.38 20.30
CA GLY A 486 8.91 -5.76 20.71
C GLY A 486 7.58 -6.44 21.02
N PHE A 487 7.63 -7.54 21.77
CA PHE A 487 6.43 -8.25 22.19
C PHE A 487 5.60 -7.38 23.15
N LEU A 488 4.34 -7.17 22.80
CA LEU A 488 3.40 -6.37 23.59
C LEU A 488 2.03 -7.06 23.61
N ARG A 489 1.69 -7.66 24.75
CA ARG A 489 0.51 -8.54 24.92
C ARG A 489 -0.82 -7.88 24.53
N ILE A 490 -1.02 -6.60 24.85
CA ILE A 490 -2.28 -5.89 24.52
C ILE A 490 -2.54 -5.84 23.01
N LEU A 491 -1.50 -5.85 22.17
CA LEU A 491 -1.66 -5.92 20.72
C LEU A 491 -2.22 -7.28 20.28
N GLU A 492 -1.83 -8.38 20.93
CA GLU A 492 -2.39 -9.70 20.65
C GLU A 492 -3.84 -9.81 21.15
N THR A 493 -4.12 -9.28 22.34
CA THR A 493 -5.49 -9.19 22.86
C THR A 493 -6.38 -8.36 21.92
N ALA A 494 -5.89 -7.22 21.44
CA ALA A 494 -6.58 -6.39 20.46
C ALA A 494 -6.71 -7.08 19.10
N ARG A 495 -5.74 -7.88 18.65
CA ARG A 495 -5.85 -8.68 17.42
C ARG A 495 -7.04 -9.65 17.49
N ASP A 496 -7.20 -10.34 18.62
CA ASP A 496 -8.18 -11.41 18.77
C ASP A 496 -9.58 -10.88 19.09
N ALA A 497 -9.66 -9.79 19.86
CA ALA A 497 -10.93 -9.30 20.38
C ALA A 497 -11.21 -7.81 20.10
N GLY A 498 -10.24 -7.01 19.65
CA GLY A 498 -10.32 -5.56 19.56
C GLY A 498 -11.48 -5.02 18.72
N ARG A 499 -11.90 -5.76 17.68
CA ARG A 499 -13.03 -5.37 16.82
C ARG A 499 -14.30 -5.03 17.60
N LYS A 500 -14.69 -5.84 18.59
CA LYS A 500 -15.91 -5.63 19.38
C LYS A 500 -15.77 -4.49 20.41
N TYR A 501 -14.53 -4.12 20.75
CA TYR A 501 -14.22 -2.99 21.63
C TYR A 501 -14.00 -1.67 20.87
N GLY A 502 -14.25 -1.63 19.55
CA GLY A 502 -14.04 -0.44 18.73
C GLY A 502 -12.58 -0.14 18.42
N ILE A 503 -11.68 -1.12 18.57
CA ILE A 503 -10.26 -0.97 18.22
C ILE A 503 -10.02 -1.52 16.82
N THR A 504 -9.42 -0.71 15.97
CA THR A 504 -8.95 -1.10 14.64
C THR A 504 -7.44 -0.82 14.57
N MET A 505 -6.67 -1.69 13.91
CA MET A 505 -5.21 -1.58 13.87
C MET A 505 -4.74 -1.69 12.43
N THR A 506 -3.78 -0.85 12.04
CA THR A 506 -2.95 -1.07 10.87
C THR A 506 -1.50 -1.09 11.31
N LEU A 507 -0.87 -2.26 11.19
CA LEU A 507 0.49 -2.50 11.62
C LEU A 507 1.42 -2.46 10.42
N LEU A 508 2.46 -1.62 10.46
CA LEU A 508 3.43 -1.51 9.39
C LEU A 508 4.76 -2.15 9.79
N PHE A 509 5.23 -3.07 8.96
CA PHE A 509 6.49 -3.80 9.11
C PHE A 509 7.37 -3.61 7.89
N GLN A 510 8.71 -3.63 8.03
CA GLN A 510 9.58 -3.61 6.85
C GLN A 510 9.61 -4.98 6.15
N SER A 511 9.57 -6.05 6.92
CA SER A 511 9.64 -7.42 6.41
C SER A 511 8.93 -8.41 7.34
N ILE A 512 8.63 -9.61 6.83
CA ILE A 512 8.13 -10.72 7.64
C ILE A 512 9.18 -11.13 8.68
N GLY A 513 10.47 -11.01 8.36
CA GLY A 513 11.57 -11.31 9.28
C GLY A 513 11.51 -10.47 10.56
N GLN A 514 11.33 -9.15 10.43
CA GLN A 514 11.20 -8.25 11.58
C GLN A 514 10.00 -8.58 12.48
N MET A 515 8.89 -8.97 11.86
CA MET A 515 7.72 -9.39 12.61
C MET A 515 7.99 -10.67 13.41
N ARG A 516 8.64 -11.67 12.79
CA ARG A 516 9.03 -12.91 13.46
C ARG A 516 10.00 -12.64 14.62
N GLU A 517 10.92 -11.72 14.44
CA GLU A 517 11.85 -11.31 15.48
C GLU A 517 11.14 -10.65 16.67
N ALA A 518 10.19 -9.74 16.41
CA ALA A 518 9.49 -9.00 17.45
C ALA A 518 8.50 -9.86 18.27
N TYR A 519 7.85 -10.84 17.65
CA TYR A 519 6.75 -11.61 18.28
C TYR A 519 7.11 -13.06 18.62
N GLY A 520 8.39 -13.46 18.61
CA GLY A 520 8.79 -14.79 19.10
C GLY A 520 8.66 -15.92 18.08
N GLY A 521 8.87 -15.63 16.79
CA GLY A 521 9.09 -16.63 15.74
C GLY A 521 7.93 -16.84 14.79
N ARG A 522 7.95 -17.99 14.09
CA ARG A 522 7.00 -18.30 13.00
C ARG A 522 5.58 -18.51 13.51
N ASP A 523 5.41 -19.22 14.63
CA ASP A 523 4.08 -19.61 15.13
C ASP A 523 3.26 -18.39 15.56
N ALA A 524 3.88 -17.45 16.27
CA ALA A 524 3.23 -16.20 16.67
C ALA A 524 2.89 -15.33 15.45
N SER A 525 3.80 -15.24 14.47
CA SER A 525 3.56 -14.47 13.24
C SER A 525 2.40 -15.06 12.41
N SER A 526 2.22 -16.39 12.39
CA SER A 526 1.10 -17.05 11.72
C SER A 526 -0.25 -16.62 12.27
N LYS A 527 -0.40 -16.51 13.60
CA LYS A 527 -1.65 -16.03 14.24
C LYS A 527 -2.06 -14.65 13.75
N TRP A 528 -1.09 -13.76 13.54
CA TRP A 528 -1.33 -12.45 12.96
C TRP A 528 -1.77 -12.51 11.50
N PHE A 529 -1.16 -13.39 10.69
CA PHE A 529 -1.59 -13.58 9.31
C PHE A 529 -2.99 -14.16 9.18
N GLU A 530 -3.40 -15.00 10.12
CA GLU A 530 -4.74 -15.62 10.17
C GLU A 530 -5.82 -14.63 10.63
N SER A 531 -5.47 -13.73 11.56
CA SER A 531 -6.42 -12.80 12.15
C SER A 531 -6.60 -11.52 11.33
N ALA A 532 -5.61 -11.08 10.55
CA ALA A 532 -5.70 -9.84 9.80
C ALA A 532 -6.77 -9.90 8.69
N SER A 533 -7.59 -8.85 8.57
CA SER A 533 -8.63 -8.75 7.54
C SER A 533 -8.05 -8.59 6.14
N TRP A 534 -6.91 -7.88 6.06
CA TRP A 534 -6.15 -7.70 4.84
C TRP A 534 -4.66 -7.60 5.14
N ILE A 535 -3.84 -8.11 4.24
CA ILE A 535 -2.38 -8.05 4.31
C ILE A 535 -1.84 -7.53 2.99
N SER A 536 -1.07 -6.45 3.02
CA SER A 536 -0.43 -5.86 1.85
C SER A 536 1.07 -6.12 1.81
N PHE A 537 1.58 -6.40 0.62
CA PHE A 537 3.01 -6.56 0.32
C PHE A 537 3.41 -5.60 -0.81
N ALA A 538 4.47 -4.82 -0.59
CA ALA A 538 5.07 -3.96 -1.60
C ALA A 538 6.58 -3.82 -1.40
N ALA A 539 7.31 -3.39 -2.44
CA ALA A 539 8.76 -3.15 -2.37
C ALA A 539 9.52 -4.31 -1.66
N ILE A 540 9.26 -5.54 -2.10
CA ILE A 540 9.82 -6.76 -1.51
C ILE A 540 11.19 -7.02 -2.12
N ASN A 541 12.22 -7.07 -1.26
CA ASN A 541 13.59 -7.39 -1.66
C ASN A 541 14.05 -8.76 -1.16
N ASP A 542 13.31 -9.37 -0.23
CA ASP A 542 13.66 -10.66 0.38
C ASP A 542 13.11 -11.84 -0.46
N PRO A 543 13.98 -12.75 -0.94
CA PRO A 543 13.56 -13.93 -1.70
C PRO A 543 12.59 -14.85 -0.94
N GLU A 544 12.76 -15.03 0.38
CA GLU A 544 11.85 -15.89 1.16
C GLU A 544 10.43 -15.33 1.18
N THR A 545 10.30 -14.01 1.36
CA THR A 545 9.02 -13.30 1.30
C THR A 545 8.41 -13.38 -0.10
N ALA A 546 9.24 -13.28 -1.15
CA ALA A 546 8.77 -13.44 -2.54
C ALA A 546 8.24 -14.85 -2.83
N ASP A 547 8.92 -15.89 -2.33
CA ASP A 547 8.46 -17.28 -2.40
C ASP A 547 7.16 -17.48 -1.63
N TYR A 548 7.03 -16.90 -0.44
CA TYR A 548 5.81 -16.93 0.34
C TYR A 548 4.63 -16.29 -0.42
N ILE A 549 4.84 -15.10 -1.01
CA ILE A 549 3.81 -14.40 -1.81
C ILE A 549 3.41 -15.25 -3.02
N SER A 550 4.40 -15.79 -3.77
CA SER A 550 4.16 -16.67 -4.92
C SER A 550 3.31 -17.88 -4.53
N LYS A 551 3.67 -18.57 -3.43
CA LYS A 551 2.93 -19.73 -2.93
C LYS A 551 1.52 -19.35 -2.48
N ARG A 552 1.36 -18.21 -1.78
CA ARG A 552 0.06 -17.72 -1.30
C ARG A 552 -0.87 -17.28 -2.44
N CYS A 553 -0.32 -16.79 -3.54
CA CYS A 553 -1.10 -16.51 -4.76
C CYS A 553 -1.58 -17.78 -5.47
N GLY A 554 -0.96 -18.93 -5.20
CA GLY A 554 -1.29 -20.22 -5.78
C GLY A 554 -0.87 -20.37 -7.25
N ASP A 555 -1.18 -21.53 -7.80
CA ASP A 555 -0.85 -21.90 -9.18
C ASP A 555 -2.05 -21.79 -10.11
N THR A 556 -1.76 -21.64 -11.39
CA THR A 556 -2.74 -21.56 -12.47
C THR A 556 -2.31 -22.44 -13.64
N THR A 557 -3.28 -22.87 -14.44
CA THR A 557 -3.02 -23.65 -15.64
C THR A 557 -2.72 -22.73 -16.81
N VAL A 558 -1.58 -22.92 -17.47
CA VAL A 558 -1.20 -22.16 -18.67
C VAL A 558 -1.07 -23.07 -19.89
N GLU A 559 -1.50 -22.57 -21.06
CA GLU A 559 -1.28 -23.22 -22.35
C GLU A 559 0.06 -22.75 -22.92
N VAL A 560 0.98 -23.69 -23.09
CA VAL A 560 2.30 -23.48 -23.69
C VAL A 560 2.24 -24.00 -25.13
N ASP A 561 2.46 -23.11 -26.08
CA ASP A 561 2.63 -23.48 -27.48
C ASP A 561 4.07 -23.96 -27.69
N GLN A 562 4.24 -25.25 -28.03
CA GLN A 562 5.50 -25.78 -28.52
C GLN A 562 5.49 -25.75 -30.05
N LEU A 563 6.42 -24.96 -30.61
CA LEU A 563 6.65 -24.89 -32.05
C LEU A 563 7.90 -25.70 -32.38
N SER A 564 7.71 -26.86 -32.99
CA SER A 564 8.81 -27.62 -33.59
C SER A 564 8.89 -27.26 -35.07
N ARG A 565 10.08 -26.87 -35.53
CA ARG A 565 10.36 -26.56 -36.93
C ARG A 565 11.51 -27.45 -37.38
N SER A 566 11.22 -28.40 -38.26
CA SER A 566 12.25 -29.16 -38.97
C SER A 566 12.41 -28.58 -40.37
N SER A 567 13.66 -28.36 -40.77
CA SER A 567 14.00 -27.91 -42.11
C SER A 567 14.78 -29.02 -42.80
N GLN A 568 14.19 -29.62 -43.83
CA GLN A 568 14.88 -30.56 -44.71
C GLN A 568 14.94 -29.97 -46.14
N MET A 569 15.84 -30.51 -46.96
CA MET A 569 16.11 -30.04 -48.31
C MET A 569 14.87 -30.07 -49.25
N SER A 570 13.83 -30.85 -48.91
CA SER A 570 12.57 -30.98 -49.66
C SER A 570 11.40 -30.12 -49.13
N GLY A 571 11.60 -29.34 -48.05
CA GLY A 571 10.58 -28.46 -47.49
C GLY A 571 10.67 -28.30 -45.97
N SER A 572 10.05 -27.23 -45.45
CA SER A 572 9.96 -27.00 -44.00
C SER A 572 8.61 -27.48 -43.47
N SER A 573 8.62 -28.39 -42.49
CA SER A 573 7.42 -28.77 -41.74
C SER A 573 7.36 -28.00 -40.42
N ARG A 574 6.15 -27.54 -40.05
CA ARG A 574 5.91 -26.80 -38.81
C ARG A 574 4.81 -27.51 -38.02
N THR A 575 5.18 -28.16 -36.93
CA THR A 575 4.23 -28.79 -36.01
C THR A 575 4.02 -27.87 -34.81
N ARG A 576 2.76 -27.55 -34.51
CA ARG A 576 2.38 -26.78 -33.32
C ARG A 576 1.67 -27.72 -32.35
N SER A 577 2.30 -27.99 -31.22
CA SER A 577 1.70 -28.72 -30.11
C SER A 577 1.27 -27.74 -29.02
N LYS A 578 0.15 -28.02 -28.36
CA LYS A 578 -0.37 -27.23 -27.24
C LYS A 578 -0.35 -28.10 -25.99
N GLN A 579 0.46 -27.71 -25.01
CA GLN A 579 0.56 -28.41 -23.75
C GLN A 579 0.01 -27.55 -22.61
N LEU A 580 -0.73 -28.17 -21.70
CA LEU A 580 -1.14 -27.54 -20.45
C LEU A 580 -0.03 -27.75 -19.41
N ALA A 581 0.39 -26.67 -18.76
CA ALA A 581 1.43 -26.70 -17.74
C ALA A 581 0.97 -25.96 -16.47
N ARG A 582 1.49 -26.40 -15.32
CA ARG A 582 1.35 -25.71 -14.04
C ARG A 582 2.29 -24.51 -14.01
N ARG A 583 1.78 -23.33 -13.66
CA ARG A 583 2.61 -22.14 -13.42
C ARG A 583 2.09 -21.38 -12.21
N PRO A 584 2.96 -20.90 -11.29
CA PRO A 584 2.56 -19.94 -10.26
C PRO A 584 1.84 -18.73 -10.85
N LEU A 585 0.86 -18.18 -10.13
CA LEU A 585 0.13 -16.99 -10.57
C LEU A 585 1.07 -15.79 -10.82
N ILE A 586 2.12 -15.70 -10.00
CA ILE A 586 3.26 -14.80 -10.13
C ILE A 586 4.50 -15.58 -9.68
N LEU A 587 5.62 -15.47 -10.39
CA LEU A 587 6.87 -16.11 -10.01
C LEU A 587 7.57 -15.27 -8.93
N PRO A 588 8.39 -15.88 -8.06
CA PRO A 588 9.13 -15.15 -7.02
C PRO A 588 9.97 -13.99 -7.58
N HIS A 589 10.66 -14.19 -8.71
CA HIS A 589 11.42 -13.12 -9.36
C HIS A 589 10.54 -12.02 -9.97
N GLU A 590 9.28 -12.32 -10.33
CA GLU A 590 8.31 -11.31 -10.77
C GLU A 590 7.84 -10.46 -9.59
N VAL A 591 7.75 -11.03 -8.38
CA VAL A 591 7.47 -10.30 -7.13
C VAL A 591 8.63 -9.35 -6.80
N LEU A 592 9.88 -9.83 -6.85
CA LEU A 592 11.07 -9.01 -6.58
C LEU A 592 11.27 -7.85 -7.59
N ARG A 593 10.70 -7.97 -8.79
CA ARG A 593 10.75 -6.95 -9.85
C ARG A 593 9.50 -6.07 -9.92
N MET A 594 8.57 -6.21 -8.97
CA MET A 594 7.40 -5.33 -8.91
C MET A 594 7.82 -3.87 -8.77
N ARG A 595 7.03 -2.98 -9.37
CA ARG A 595 7.28 -1.55 -9.23
C ARG A 595 7.01 -1.09 -7.80
N ALA A 596 7.74 -0.07 -7.34
CA ALA A 596 7.60 0.47 -5.98
C ALA A 596 6.22 1.12 -5.71
N ASP A 597 5.48 1.51 -6.75
CA ASP A 597 4.11 2.02 -6.65
C ASP A 597 3.03 0.94 -6.82
N GLU A 598 3.41 -0.33 -6.79
CA GLU A 598 2.54 -1.50 -6.90
C GLU A 598 2.55 -2.32 -5.61
N GLN A 599 1.45 -3.04 -5.35
CA GLN A 599 1.32 -3.93 -4.20
C GLN A 599 0.45 -5.16 -4.52
N ILE A 600 0.62 -6.20 -3.72
CA ILE A 600 -0.26 -7.37 -3.67
C ILE A 600 -0.94 -7.39 -2.30
N VAL A 601 -2.27 -7.44 -2.32
CA VAL A 601 -3.12 -7.47 -1.13
C VAL A 601 -3.85 -8.81 -1.08
N PHE A 602 -3.82 -9.44 0.09
CA PHE A 602 -4.55 -10.66 0.39
C PHE A 602 -5.68 -10.34 1.36
N THR A 603 -6.85 -10.92 1.11
CA THR A 603 -8.04 -10.86 1.97
C THR A 603 -8.63 -12.26 2.07
N ALA A 604 -9.15 -12.63 3.23
CA ALA A 604 -9.75 -13.95 3.45
C ALA A 604 -10.90 -14.23 2.45
N GLY A 605 -10.97 -15.46 1.95
CA GLY A 605 -12.03 -15.93 1.05
C GLY A 605 -12.06 -15.31 -0.36
N ASN A 606 -11.07 -14.50 -0.73
CA ASN A 606 -11.06 -13.78 -1.99
C ASN A 606 -9.75 -14.01 -2.78
N PRO A 607 -9.76 -13.92 -4.12
CA PRO A 607 -8.54 -13.99 -4.92
C PRO A 607 -7.55 -12.87 -4.56
N PRO A 608 -6.23 -13.05 -4.76
CA PRO A 608 -5.25 -12.01 -4.48
C PRO A 608 -5.50 -10.76 -5.33
N LEU A 609 -5.33 -9.59 -4.74
CA LEU A 609 -5.51 -8.29 -5.39
C LEU A 609 -4.15 -7.69 -5.71
N ARG A 610 -3.81 -7.54 -6.99
CA ARG A 610 -2.67 -6.73 -7.43
C ARG A 610 -3.19 -5.34 -7.79
N CYS A 611 -2.70 -4.29 -7.14
CA CYS A 611 -3.20 -2.93 -7.35
C CYS A 611 -2.11 -1.86 -7.16
N GLY A 612 -2.41 -0.62 -7.53
CA GLY A 612 -1.52 0.51 -7.27
C GLY A 612 -1.56 0.99 -5.82
N ARG A 613 -0.50 1.65 -5.37
CA ARG A 613 -0.43 2.30 -4.06
C ARG A 613 -0.98 3.73 -4.13
N ALA A 614 -1.65 4.17 -3.07
CA ALA A 614 -2.27 5.50 -2.98
C ALA A 614 -1.27 6.58 -2.56
N ILE A 615 -0.29 6.87 -3.42
CA ILE A 615 0.76 7.86 -3.15
C ILE A 615 0.15 9.28 -3.13
N TRP A 616 0.13 9.92 -1.96
CA TRP A 616 -0.64 11.16 -1.73
C TRP A 616 -0.25 12.31 -2.68
N PHE A 617 1.04 12.48 -3.01
CA PHE A 617 1.49 13.61 -3.84
C PHE A 617 1.10 13.46 -5.33
N ARG A 618 0.73 12.25 -5.76
CA ARG A 618 0.20 12.00 -7.11
C ARG A 618 -1.26 12.43 -7.25
N ARG A 619 -1.95 12.58 -6.12
CA ARG A 619 -3.38 12.85 -6.00
C ARG A 619 -3.64 14.32 -5.71
N ARG A 620 -4.51 14.93 -6.51
CA ARG A 620 -4.89 16.35 -6.30
C ARG A 620 -5.69 16.52 -5.01
N ASP A 621 -6.60 15.60 -4.70
CA ASP A 621 -7.48 15.65 -3.53
C ASP A 621 -6.73 15.51 -2.20
N MET A 622 -5.59 14.79 -2.18
CA MET A 622 -4.75 14.68 -0.98
C MET A 622 -3.71 15.79 -0.91
N ARG A 623 -3.08 16.15 -2.04
CA ARG A 623 -2.03 17.18 -2.08
C ARG A 623 -2.51 18.56 -1.59
N SER A 624 -3.79 18.89 -1.77
CA SER A 624 -4.36 20.15 -1.25
C SER A 624 -4.59 20.16 0.27
N CYS A 625 -4.67 18.97 0.89
CA CYS A 625 -4.94 18.81 2.32
C CYS A 625 -3.66 18.61 3.14
N VAL A 626 -2.60 18.13 2.50
CA VAL A 626 -1.31 17.83 3.12
C VAL A 626 -0.49 19.11 3.33
N GLY A 627 -0.09 19.35 4.57
CA GLY A 627 0.81 20.42 4.99
C GLY A 627 2.27 20.18 4.57
N GLU A 628 3.17 21.03 5.05
CA GLU A 628 4.59 20.92 4.73
C GLU A 628 5.23 19.70 5.42
N ASN A 629 6.10 19.00 4.67
CA ASN A 629 6.91 17.92 5.22
C ASN A 629 8.29 18.47 5.60
N ARG A 630 8.75 18.18 6.82
CA ARG A 630 10.05 18.64 7.35
C ARG A 630 11.26 18.23 6.50
N PHE A 631 11.19 17.07 5.85
CA PHE A 631 12.24 16.52 4.98
C PHE A 631 12.16 17.01 3.53
N HIS A 632 11.00 17.55 3.13
CA HIS A 632 10.77 18.11 1.80
C HIS A 632 10.37 19.59 1.93
N ARG A 633 11.26 20.40 2.51
CA ARG A 633 11.14 21.87 2.39
C ARG A 633 11.28 22.22 0.91
N LYS A 634 10.26 22.88 0.33
CA LYS A 634 10.37 23.42 -1.02
C LYS A 634 11.61 24.33 -1.09
N GLU A 635 12.39 24.22 -2.16
CA GLU A 635 13.40 25.20 -2.58
C GLU A 635 12.78 26.57 -2.96
N ALA A 636 11.74 27.02 -2.24
CA ALA A 636 11.09 28.30 -2.48
C ALA A 636 11.91 29.50 -1.96
N ALA A 637 13.01 29.27 -1.24
CA ALA A 637 13.86 30.33 -0.67
C ALA A 637 15.12 30.66 -1.50
N ARG A 638 15.30 30.09 -2.70
CA ARG A 638 16.46 30.39 -3.59
C ARG A 638 16.10 31.14 -4.88
N GLY A 639 14.86 31.63 -5.00
CA GLY A 639 14.36 32.31 -6.20
C GLY A 639 14.16 33.83 -6.11
N GLU A 640 14.37 34.45 -4.94
CA GLU A 640 14.18 35.92 -4.76
C GLU A 640 15.49 36.68 -4.47
N ALA A 641 16.64 36.09 -4.80
CA ALA A 641 17.90 36.81 -4.81
C ALA A 641 18.76 36.32 -5.98
N LEU A 642 18.41 36.79 -7.19
CA LEU A 642 19.31 37.06 -8.31
C LEU A 642 18.57 37.83 -9.41
#